data_AF-A0A5Q3L9T1-F1
#
_entry.id   AF-A0A5Q3L9T1-F1
#
_cell.length_a   1.000
_cell.length_b   1.000
_cell.length_c   1.000
_cell.angle_alpha   90.00
_cell.angle_beta   90.00
_cell.angle_gamma   90.00
#
_symmetry.space_group_name_H-M   'P 1'
#
loop_
_entity.id
_entity.type
_entity.pdbx_description
1 polymer ?
#
loop_
_entity_poly.entity_id
_entity_poly.type
_entity_poly.pdbx_seq_one_letter_code
_entity_poly.pdbx_strand_id
1 'polypeptide(L)'
;MSQSRPPRPPSSNQPPRAAGPPPGPPSPNLPPQSQPPAPPAPPAPPQAGPPGMPTPPPPAPPVAGPPTAKPAMARPAVARPAMAQPAGSSLEPPSEFAFASEGSSIAEMARKKRGFGWMTYVVLLLFLGAIGTGLYFGLVSPTITIAELEEAPPQVAKEMEAFVFAVPFKLSEGISDEDLTFEMLEGPEGAAINDMTGRITWTPQEEQSPGTHLVKVRLSVKGQPDLTNERSYQLVTEENNQPPTMEAIPDQEIRSGETLKLKFAASDPDNPPAEMEFFLKTKKLTGMYLHPETGEFEWKVMPAEGERIETITVSAKEALRDGLSAERTFYVKVLPMLSELEELVAKLEGPEVKIGWTNELNATLPLRGTMFQATVNSESLKAFEYFTADQAADESLDIAPNAVMVAGAEPQWAKSPHFYRYDRWIFLYEGDSAPVLSALRRELGDPIAEGKPSDPSAMMAKSEADSETPAGPDAFDDRVLDLFKKNRLLSTREYPTLRKIAADRFADKYSSEIEMGLGDSQSPLRNWLKEHPEIQEELYVALDPELDQIVPALTVFRQLYEAFPEEMETYGDLAIATAVTWDNPDAVYSYERHQERTRSTLPETPQLDAVENFRYFLEKERIMQGRAKFLPWEFLVHLINHRTPLDERDWAVKQYLPKRTMFGECYENVPYDTEMLTSGGEVCRLANKEYTLPNLVNYGGVCAMQADFAARVGKSLGVPAEYVRGESNSQGLHAWVMWVEVKSVNQGSIKFTLESHGRYNIDKYYVGTLLHPQTGQQWTDRELELQLQTVGLDPKAARHAELAMATFPLIQKEEELNVTEQLQFLIKVQQLSPGNQAAWFQIAEMCRRGDFSREHTRQLTPLFERMFRTFAQFPDFTWKVFPDLAEFIENFKTKMTTYERLVDLYEAQERPDLAAEARLKMADLYQTNNMIPEAIAGLVVTVKKFPDEGRYVPQMLDRIESLVQTDQSLRPQMLQFYQELVPKVPRYRGDTPSQYCMELYERVIRLFNQSGRARIAEVYQQELDRMRINQPQ
;
A
#
# COMPACT_ATOMS: atom_id res chain seq x y z
N MET A 1 -46.76 -55.16 11.65
CA MET A 1 -45.36 -55.00 12.15
C MET A 1 -44.48 -54.54 10.99
N SER A 2 -43.22 -54.14 11.26
CA SER A 2 -42.25 -53.66 10.26
C SER A 2 -42.00 -54.70 9.14
N GLN A 3 -41.42 -54.38 7.97
CA GLN A 3 -40.27 -53.48 7.75
C GLN A 3 -40.16 -52.95 6.31
N SER A 4 -39.22 -52.05 6.02
CA SER A 4 -39.31 -51.11 4.88
C SER A 4 -38.01 -50.95 4.05
N ARG A 5 -38.13 -51.04 2.71
CA ARG A 5 -37.27 -50.50 1.60
C ARG A 5 -37.82 -51.04 0.25
N PRO A 6 -37.48 -50.51 -0.96
CA PRO A 6 -36.25 -49.81 -1.36
C PRO A 6 -36.45 -48.38 -1.96
N PRO A 7 -36.07 -48.00 -3.22
CA PRO A 7 -35.06 -46.94 -3.41
C PRO A 7 -35.50 -45.70 -4.25
N ARG A 8 -34.53 -44.82 -4.54
CA ARG A 8 -34.68 -43.50 -5.21
C ARG A 8 -35.21 -43.57 -6.67
N PRO A 9 -35.97 -42.55 -7.14
CA PRO A 9 -36.29 -42.32 -8.55
C PRO A 9 -35.33 -41.33 -9.26
N PRO A 10 -35.36 -41.25 -10.61
CA PRO A 10 -34.69 -40.21 -11.40
C PRO A 10 -35.63 -39.08 -11.88
N SER A 11 -34.99 -37.99 -12.32
CA SER A 11 -35.51 -36.78 -13.01
C SER A 11 -36.73 -36.92 -13.95
N SER A 12 -37.68 -35.97 -13.92
CA SER A 12 -37.81 -34.95 -14.99
C SER A 12 -38.98 -33.93 -14.86
N ASN A 13 -38.65 -32.67 -15.19
CA ASN A 13 -39.39 -31.60 -15.88
C ASN A 13 -40.87 -31.21 -15.63
N GLN A 14 -41.06 -29.88 -15.69
CA GLN A 14 -42.27 -29.05 -15.95
C GLN A 14 -43.34 -28.89 -14.84
N PRO A 15 -43.64 -27.64 -14.41
CA PRO A 15 -44.76 -27.33 -13.51
C PRO A 15 -46.09 -27.08 -14.26
N PRO A 16 -47.25 -27.46 -13.68
CA PRO A 16 -48.57 -27.15 -14.23
C PRO A 16 -49.01 -25.71 -13.89
N ARG A 17 -49.98 -25.19 -14.67
CA ARG A 17 -50.68 -23.92 -14.38
C ARG A 17 -51.62 -24.07 -13.17
N ALA A 18 -51.63 -23.08 -12.28
CA ALA A 18 -52.70 -22.77 -11.34
C ALA A 18 -53.10 -21.29 -11.59
N ALA A 19 -54.35 -21.02 -11.99
CA ALA A 19 -55.52 -20.78 -11.12
C ALA A 19 -55.45 -19.42 -10.41
N GLY A 20 -56.20 -18.43 -10.93
CA GLY A 20 -56.27 -17.07 -10.39
C GLY A 20 -57.28 -16.91 -9.24
N PRO A 21 -57.19 -15.83 -8.45
CA PRO A 21 -58.05 -15.59 -7.29
C PRO A 21 -59.47 -15.12 -7.67
N PRO A 22 -60.46 -15.31 -6.78
CA PRO A 22 -61.84 -14.82 -6.96
C PRO A 22 -61.97 -13.30 -6.73
N PRO A 23 -63.06 -12.66 -7.21
CA PRO A 23 -63.28 -11.21 -7.08
C PRO A 23 -63.71 -10.79 -5.66
N GLY A 24 -63.30 -9.58 -5.26
CA GLY A 24 -63.73 -8.94 -4.00
C GLY A 24 -65.08 -8.21 -4.10
N PRO A 25 -65.65 -7.79 -2.95
CA PRO A 25 -66.94 -7.08 -2.87
C PRO A 25 -66.87 -5.61 -3.34
N PRO A 26 -68.02 -5.00 -3.70
CA PRO A 26 -68.07 -3.66 -4.28
C PRO A 26 -67.90 -2.53 -3.25
N SER A 27 -67.25 -1.45 -3.65
CA SER A 27 -67.10 -0.21 -2.87
C SER A 27 -68.39 0.63 -2.84
N PRO A 28 -68.67 1.38 -1.76
CA PRO A 28 -69.81 2.31 -1.69
C PRO A 28 -69.54 3.61 -2.45
N ASN A 29 -70.59 4.21 -3.04
CA ASN A 29 -70.53 5.52 -3.67
C ASN A 29 -70.52 6.66 -2.62
N LEU A 30 -69.78 7.74 -2.91
CA LEU A 30 -69.93 9.05 -2.27
C LEU A 30 -70.14 10.14 -3.35
N PRO A 31 -70.87 11.23 -3.03
CA PRO A 31 -71.27 12.25 -4.02
C PRO A 31 -70.13 13.22 -4.38
N PRO A 32 -70.20 13.88 -5.55
CA PRO A 32 -69.16 14.81 -6.01
C PRO A 32 -69.14 16.11 -5.21
N GLN A 33 -67.95 16.54 -4.77
CA GLN A 33 -67.72 17.90 -4.27
C GLN A 33 -67.32 18.84 -5.41
N SER A 34 -67.73 20.10 -5.32
CA SER A 34 -67.55 21.14 -6.33
C SER A 34 -66.16 21.77 -6.27
N GLN A 35 -65.48 21.85 -7.42
CA GLN A 35 -64.25 22.64 -7.55
C GLN A 35 -64.54 24.16 -7.54
N PRO A 36 -63.73 24.99 -6.86
CA PRO A 36 -63.70 26.44 -7.08
C PRO A 36 -62.99 26.80 -8.40
N PRO A 37 -63.29 27.95 -9.02
CA PRO A 37 -62.65 28.36 -10.27
C PRO A 37 -61.21 28.85 -10.08
N ALA A 38 -60.35 28.59 -11.07
CA ALA A 38 -58.96 29.05 -11.08
C ALA A 38 -58.85 30.58 -11.36
N PRO A 39 -57.85 31.27 -10.78
CA PRO A 39 -57.58 32.69 -11.06
C PRO A 39 -56.95 32.88 -12.46
N PRO A 40 -57.12 34.07 -13.09
CA PRO A 40 -56.56 34.38 -14.40
C PRO A 40 -55.04 34.60 -14.35
N ALA A 41 -54.34 34.24 -15.42
CA ALA A 41 -52.89 34.39 -15.54
C ALA A 41 -52.46 35.86 -15.75
N PRO A 42 -51.30 36.30 -15.20
CA PRO A 42 -50.75 37.63 -15.42
C PRO A 42 -50.15 37.79 -16.84
N PRO A 43 -50.05 39.03 -17.37
CA PRO A 43 -49.50 39.30 -18.71
C PRO A 43 -47.98 39.17 -18.75
N ALA A 44 -47.44 38.77 -19.90
CA ALA A 44 -46.00 38.58 -20.11
C ALA A 44 -45.24 39.93 -20.28
N PRO A 45 -44.07 40.11 -19.63
CA PRO A 45 -43.16 41.23 -19.90
C PRO A 45 -42.43 41.07 -21.27
N PRO A 46 -41.86 42.17 -21.82
CA PRO A 46 -41.36 42.19 -23.20
C PRO A 46 -40.05 41.42 -23.41
N GLN A 47 -39.86 40.91 -24.63
CA GLN A 47 -38.63 40.25 -25.06
C GLN A 47 -37.46 41.24 -25.19
N ALA A 48 -36.38 40.99 -24.47
CA ALA A 48 -35.05 41.49 -24.83
C ALA A 48 -34.38 40.51 -25.81
N GLY A 49 -33.78 41.03 -26.88
CA GLY A 49 -33.06 40.19 -27.85
C GLY A 49 -31.71 39.69 -27.32
N PRO A 50 -31.25 38.49 -27.70
CA PRO A 50 -29.97 37.96 -27.24
C PRO A 50 -28.78 38.72 -27.87
N PRO A 51 -27.67 38.92 -27.14
CA PRO A 51 -26.39 39.31 -27.74
C PRO A 51 -25.86 38.18 -28.64
N GLY A 52 -25.16 38.54 -29.72
CA GLY A 52 -24.76 37.59 -30.76
C GLY A 52 -23.66 36.62 -30.32
N MET A 53 -23.83 35.33 -30.63
CA MET A 53 -22.78 34.33 -30.52
C MET A 53 -21.76 34.44 -31.68
N PRO A 54 -20.48 34.09 -31.47
CA PRO A 54 -19.54 33.83 -32.55
C PRO A 54 -19.99 32.63 -33.40
N THR A 55 -19.67 32.64 -34.70
CA THR A 55 -19.94 31.52 -35.60
C THR A 55 -19.00 30.32 -35.35
N PRO A 56 -19.49 29.07 -35.33
CA PRO A 56 -18.64 27.89 -35.20
C PRO A 56 -17.81 27.63 -36.48
N PRO A 57 -16.66 26.96 -36.37
CA PRO A 57 -15.87 26.52 -37.53
C PRO A 57 -16.57 25.38 -38.31
N PRO A 58 -16.22 25.17 -39.59
CA PRO A 58 -16.84 24.14 -40.43
C PRO A 58 -16.45 22.71 -39.98
N PRO A 59 -17.31 21.70 -40.23
CA PRO A 59 -17.07 20.32 -39.82
C PRO A 59 -15.96 19.63 -40.62
N ALA A 60 -15.21 18.77 -39.96
CA ALA A 60 -14.23 17.89 -40.59
C ALA A 60 -14.89 16.78 -41.44
N PRO A 61 -14.21 16.25 -42.49
CA PRO A 61 -14.76 15.19 -43.34
C PRO A 61 -14.91 13.85 -42.61
N PRO A 62 -15.84 12.98 -43.03
CA PRO A 62 -16.16 11.75 -42.32
C PRO A 62 -15.06 10.68 -42.48
N VAL A 63 -14.62 10.12 -41.35
CA VAL A 63 -13.81 8.90 -41.29
C VAL A 63 -14.73 7.66 -41.31
N ALA A 64 -14.29 6.57 -41.92
CA ALA A 64 -15.12 5.38 -42.14
C ALA A 64 -15.48 4.66 -40.82
N GLY A 65 -16.75 4.25 -40.69
CA GLY A 65 -17.25 3.54 -39.52
C GLY A 65 -16.86 2.05 -39.49
N PRO A 66 -16.68 1.45 -38.30
CA PRO A 66 -16.37 0.03 -38.13
C PRO A 66 -17.57 -0.89 -38.44
N PRO A 67 -17.34 -2.19 -38.75
CA PRO A 67 -18.39 -3.12 -39.17
C PRO A 67 -19.32 -3.56 -38.02
N THR A 68 -20.60 -3.77 -38.34
CA THR A 68 -21.63 -4.18 -37.38
C THR A 68 -21.44 -5.60 -36.85
N ALA A 69 -21.28 -5.76 -35.54
CA ALA A 69 -21.37 -7.07 -34.88
C ALA A 69 -22.83 -7.53 -34.73
N LYS A 70 -23.08 -8.83 -34.92
CA LYS A 70 -24.35 -9.50 -34.56
C LYS A 70 -24.15 -10.35 -33.29
N PRO A 71 -25.21 -10.57 -32.48
CA PRO A 71 -25.08 -11.21 -31.17
C PRO A 71 -24.98 -12.75 -31.25
N ALA A 72 -24.19 -13.31 -30.34
CA ALA A 72 -24.25 -14.70 -29.87
C ALA A 72 -24.04 -14.66 -28.34
N MET A 73 -24.85 -15.26 -27.47
CA MET A 73 -25.37 -16.64 -27.37
C MET A 73 -24.32 -17.71 -27.01
N ALA A 74 -24.43 -18.14 -25.75
CA ALA A 74 -24.17 -19.50 -25.21
C ALA A 74 -22.75 -20.11 -25.25
N ARG A 75 -22.28 -20.52 -24.04
CA ARG A 75 -21.24 -21.55 -23.84
C ARG A 75 -21.67 -22.90 -24.44
N PRO A 76 -20.72 -23.71 -24.92
CA PRO A 76 -20.68 -25.10 -24.43
C PRO A 76 -19.27 -25.67 -24.15
N ALA A 77 -19.27 -26.88 -23.58
CA ALA A 77 -18.16 -27.64 -23.02
C ALA A 77 -16.93 -27.92 -23.92
N VAL A 78 -15.79 -28.17 -23.26
CA VAL A 78 -14.53 -28.65 -23.86
C VAL A 78 -14.49 -30.19 -23.91
N ALA A 79 -14.02 -30.75 -25.03
CA ALA A 79 -13.66 -32.16 -25.18
C ALA A 79 -12.31 -32.30 -25.91
N ARG A 80 -11.52 -33.32 -25.55
CA ARG A 80 -10.24 -33.65 -26.22
C ARG A 80 -10.49 -34.32 -27.59
N PRO A 81 -9.58 -34.15 -28.55
CA PRO A 81 -8.93 -35.33 -29.13
C PRO A 81 -7.38 -35.20 -29.23
N ALA A 82 -6.74 -36.21 -29.84
CA ALA A 82 -5.30 -36.49 -29.70
C ALA A 82 -4.44 -36.23 -30.96
N MET A 83 -3.12 -36.18 -30.73
CA MET A 83 -1.98 -36.59 -31.59
C MET A 83 -2.11 -36.57 -33.13
N ALA A 84 -1.17 -35.87 -33.77
CA ALA A 84 -0.49 -36.32 -34.99
C ALA A 84 0.97 -35.81 -35.01
N GLN A 85 1.90 -36.58 -35.59
CA GLN A 85 3.34 -36.31 -35.68
C GLN A 85 3.94 -37.07 -36.91
N PRO A 86 5.23 -36.95 -37.29
CA PRO A 86 5.73 -35.95 -38.23
C PRO A 86 6.39 -36.53 -39.50
N ALA A 87 6.92 -35.65 -40.36
CA ALA A 87 7.94 -35.96 -41.39
C ALA A 87 8.77 -34.69 -41.70
N GLY A 88 10.07 -34.74 -42.06
CA GLY A 88 10.99 -35.88 -42.11
C GLY A 88 12.31 -35.52 -42.85
N SER A 89 13.39 -36.30 -42.60
CA SER A 89 14.80 -36.18 -43.06
C SER A 89 15.76 -35.36 -42.16
N SER A 90 16.99 -35.76 -41.77
CA SER A 90 18.00 -36.79 -42.16
C SER A 90 18.99 -36.40 -43.28
N LEU A 91 20.31 -36.66 -43.24
CA LEU A 91 21.21 -37.18 -42.18
C LEU A 91 22.69 -36.91 -42.57
N GLU A 92 23.49 -36.40 -41.62
CA GLU A 92 24.97 -36.55 -41.42
C GLU A 92 26.04 -36.14 -42.49
N PRO A 93 27.35 -36.02 -42.10
CA PRO A 93 28.48 -35.41 -42.85
C PRO A 93 29.59 -36.47 -43.16
N PRO A 94 30.93 -36.23 -43.14
CA PRO A 94 31.79 -35.03 -43.29
C PRO A 94 32.93 -35.20 -44.33
N SER A 95 33.82 -34.21 -44.48
CA SER A 95 35.20 -34.42 -44.98
C SER A 95 36.18 -33.31 -44.55
N GLU A 96 37.47 -33.68 -44.47
CA GLU A 96 38.61 -32.80 -44.13
C GLU A 96 39.17 -32.09 -45.38
N PHE A 97 39.96 -31.03 -45.20
CA PHE A 97 41.23 -30.84 -45.93
C PHE A 97 42.10 -29.77 -45.26
N ALA A 98 43.41 -30.02 -45.20
CA ALA A 98 44.43 -29.05 -44.80
C ALA A 98 45.41 -28.82 -45.94
N PHE A 99 46.00 -27.62 -46.03
CA PHE A 99 47.31 -27.39 -46.67
C PHE A 99 47.91 -26.06 -46.18
N ALA A 100 49.23 -25.89 -46.36
CA ALA A 100 50.02 -24.78 -45.84
C ALA A 100 50.98 -24.22 -46.91
N SER A 101 51.71 -23.17 -46.49
CA SER A 101 52.99 -22.67 -47.05
C SER A 101 53.04 -22.07 -48.48
N GLU A 102 53.38 -20.77 -48.47
CA GLU A 102 54.41 -20.11 -49.31
C GLU A 102 54.20 -19.77 -50.80
N GLY A 103 54.73 -18.59 -51.15
CA GLY A 103 54.92 -18.04 -52.49
C GLY A 103 55.60 -16.66 -52.37
N SER A 104 56.75 -16.45 -53.03
CA SER A 104 57.73 -15.45 -52.57
C SER A 104 58.31 -14.51 -53.65
N SER A 105 58.53 -13.25 -53.25
CA SER A 105 59.57 -12.30 -53.72
C SER A 105 59.59 -11.77 -55.18
N ILE A 106 60.04 -10.50 -55.34
CA ILE A 106 61.04 -9.98 -56.33
C ILE A 106 60.74 -8.53 -56.83
N ALA A 107 61.66 -7.58 -56.53
CA ALA A 107 62.07 -6.39 -57.34
C ALA A 107 61.03 -5.28 -57.69
N GLU A 108 61.35 -4.04 -58.15
CA GLU A 108 62.61 -3.26 -58.26
C GLU A 108 62.41 -1.71 -58.38
N MET A 109 63.50 -0.94 -58.16
CA MET A 109 63.90 0.35 -58.79
C MET A 109 62.98 1.63 -58.91
N ALA A 110 63.25 2.60 -58.01
CA ALA A 110 64.03 3.86 -58.26
C ALA A 110 63.47 5.18 -58.89
N ARG A 111 64.19 6.29 -58.52
CA ARG A 111 64.30 7.68 -59.09
C ARG A 111 63.30 8.75 -58.56
N LYS A 112 63.73 9.89 -57.95
CA LYS A 112 64.43 11.15 -58.44
C LYS A 112 63.48 12.08 -59.24
N LYS A 113 63.42 13.43 -59.13
CA LYS A 113 64.28 14.60 -58.69
C LYS A 113 63.33 15.81 -58.31
N ARG A 114 63.72 17.04 -57.85
CA ARG A 114 64.78 17.63 -56.98
C ARG A 114 64.83 19.20 -57.10
N GLY A 115 64.41 19.99 -56.10
CA GLY A 115 64.65 21.46 -56.00
C GLY A 115 63.88 22.15 -54.85
N PHE A 116 64.22 23.36 -54.33
CA PHE A 116 65.38 24.26 -54.61
C PHE A 116 65.56 25.38 -53.52
N GLY A 117 66.81 25.76 -53.19
CA GLY A 117 67.22 27.00 -52.45
C GLY A 117 67.50 26.84 -50.93
N TRP A 118 68.74 26.98 -50.39
CA TRP A 118 69.60 28.17 -50.11
C TRP A 118 69.24 28.93 -48.80
N MET A 119 70.19 29.39 -47.94
CA MET A 119 71.65 29.63 -48.12
C MET A 119 72.45 29.61 -46.78
N THR A 120 73.77 29.33 -46.83
CA THR A 120 74.84 29.53 -45.79
C THR A 120 74.72 28.81 -44.43
N TYR A 121 75.73 28.18 -43.78
CA TYR A 121 77.19 27.90 -44.02
C TYR A 121 77.71 27.01 -42.83
N VAL A 122 78.90 26.35 -42.74
CA VAL A 122 79.95 25.83 -43.66
C VAL A 122 81.08 25.10 -42.84
N VAL A 123 82.02 24.34 -43.47
CA VAL A 123 83.36 23.89 -42.97
C VAL A 123 83.39 22.79 -41.86
N LEU A 124 84.16 21.67 -41.88
CA LEU A 124 85.14 21.02 -42.82
C LEU A 124 85.26 19.48 -42.45
N LEU A 125 85.22 18.49 -43.38
CA LEU A 125 86.33 17.64 -43.93
C LEU A 125 86.99 16.57 -43.00
N LEU A 126 87.66 15.45 -43.40
CA LEU A 126 88.13 14.76 -44.65
C LEU A 126 88.23 13.22 -44.30
N PHE A 127 87.74 12.21 -45.05
CA PHE A 127 88.22 11.51 -46.30
C PHE A 127 89.06 10.20 -46.14
N LEU A 128 88.74 9.18 -46.98
CA LEU A 128 89.55 8.00 -47.42
C LEU A 128 89.97 6.94 -46.34
N GLY A 129 90.30 5.68 -46.68
CA GLY A 129 90.13 4.93 -47.95
C GLY A 129 90.98 3.64 -48.06
N ALA A 130 90.43 2.60 -48.72
CA ALA A 130 91.07 1.43 -49.38
C ALA A 130 91.99 0.42 -48.61
N ILE A 131 91.59 -0.86 -48.67
CA ILE A 131 92.36 -2.11 -48.95
C ILE A 131 93.71 -2.35 -48.22
N GLY A 132 93.80 -3.45 -47.46
CA GLY A 132 95.07 -4.10 -47.10
C GLY A 132 94.89 -5.51 -46.53
N THR A 133 95.51 -6.52 -47.13
CA THR A 133 95.54 -7.92 -46.64
C THR A 133 96.90 -8.28 -46.05
N GLY A 134 96.95 -8.86 -44.85
CA GLY A 134 98.18 -9.43 -44.29
C GLY A 134 97.92 -10.17 -42.98
N LEU A 135 98.27 -11.46 -42.92
CA LEU A 135 98.23 -12.23 -41.68
C LEU A 135 99.45 -11.91 -40.81
N TYR A 136 99.24 -11.86 -39.49
CA TYR A 136 100.24 -12.38 -38.55
C TYR A 136 99.54 -13.03 -37.36
N PHE A 137 100.04 -14.19 -36.92
CA PHE A 137 99.52 -14.86 -35.73
C PHE A 137 100.02 -14.18 -34.46
N GLY A 138 99.13 -13.98 -33.48
CA GLY A 138 99.45 -13.44 -32.18
C GLY A 138 98.33 -13.72 -31.18
N LEU A 139 98.46 -14.85 -30.48
CA LEU A 139 97.68 -15.27 -29.29
C LEU A 139 96.29 -14.63 -29.11
N VAL A 140 95.25 -15.36 -29.51
CA VAL A 140 93.92 -15.18 -28.92
C VAL A 140 94.01 -15.61 -27.45
N SER A 141 94.18 -14.65 -26.54
CA SER A 141 93.62 -14.80 -25.21
C SER A 141 92.11 -14.98 -25.39
N PRO A 142 91.50 -16.07 -24.87
CA PRO A 142 90.04 -16.13 -24.85
C PRO A 142 89.57 -15.02 -23.92
N THR A 143 88.98 -13.97 -24.50
CA THR A 143 88.08 -13.10 -23.73
C THR A 143 86.97 -14.01 -23.25
N ILE A 144 86.96 -14.31 -21.94
CA ILE A 144 85.91 -15.10 -21.33
C ILE A 144 84.63 -14.31 -21.56
N THR A 145 83.76 -14.80 -22.46
CA THR A 145 82.38 -14.33 -22.51
C THR A 145 81.79 -14.58 -21.14
N ILE A 146 81.41 -13.51 -20.47
CA ILE A 146 80.77 -13.55 -19.16
C ILE A 146 79.35 -14.11 -19.37
N ALA A 147 78.75 -14.71 -18.35
CA ALA A 147 77.30 -14.90 -18.37
C ALA A 147 76.63 -13.51 -18.45
N GLU A 148 75.91 -13.24 -19.53
CA GLU A 148 75.40 -11.90 -19.84
C GLU A 148 73.92 -11.82 -19.51
N LEU A 149 73.51 -10.76 -18.79
CA LEU A 149 72.11 -10.43 -18.60
C LEU A 149 71.53 -9.98 -19.95
N GLU A 150 70.43 -10.60 -20.39
CA GLU A 150 69.75 -10.26 -21.64
C GLU A 150 68.73 -9.13 -21.43
N GLU A 151 68.28 -8.51 -22.51
CA GLU A 151 67.25 -7.47 -22.48
C GLU A 151 65.86 -8.09 -22.33
N ALA A 152 65.08 -7.56 -21.39
CA ALA A 152 63.65 -7.82 -21.27
C ALA A 152 62.87 -6.56 -21.66
N PRO A 153 61.66 -6.70 -22.24
CA PRO A 153 60.73 -5.57 -22.31
C PRO A 153 60.33 -5.12 -20.88
N PRO A 154 59.74 -3.93 -20.70
CA PRO A 154 59.15 -3.54 -19.43
C PRO A 154 58.18 -4.61 -18.94
N GLN A 155 58.33 -5.02 -17.68
CA GLN A 155 57.48 -6.05 -17.06
C GLN A 155 56.34 -5.36 -16.31
N VAL A 156 55.12 -5.86 -16.45
CA VAL A 156 53.95 -5.31 -15.75
C VAL A 156 53.72 -6.06 -14.44
N ALA A 157 53.65 -5.30 -13.35
CA ALA A 157 53.16 -5.74 -12.05
C ALA A 157 51.83 -5.02 -11.76
N LYS A 158 50.94 -5.67 -11.02
CA LYS A 158 49.78 -5.03 -10.40
C LYS A 158 50.09 -4.73 -8.94
N GLU A 159 49.56 -3.63 -8.44
CA GLU A 159 49.64 -3.34 -7.00
C GLU A 159 48.88 -4.37 -6.16
N MET A 160 49.33 -4.53 -4.91
CA MET A 160 48.90 -5.53 -3.93
C MET A 160 49.01 -7.01 -4.35
N GLU A 161 49.23 -7.32 -5.63
CA GLU A 161 49.48 -8.67 -6.14
C GLU A 161 50.95 -9.10 -5.98
N ALA A 162 51.18 -10.42 -5.91
CA ALA A 162 52.53 -11.00 -5.80
C ALA A 162 53.18 -11.15 -7.18
N PHE A 163 54.01 -10.18 -7.56
CA PHE A 163 54.75 -10.16 -8.82
C PHE A 163 56.07 -10.97 -8.73
N VAL A 164 56.37 -11.73 -9.78
CA VAL A 164 57.59 -12.55 -9.89
C VAL A 164 58.18 -12.43 -11.31
N PHE A 165 59.43 -11.98 -11.41
CA PHE A 165 60.17 -11.85 -12.66
C PHE A 165 61.52 -12.57 -12.57
N ALA A 166 61.76 -13.53 -13.46
CA ALA A 166 63.09 -14.12 -13.62
C ALA A 166 63.88 -13.28 -14.63
N VAL A 167 65.02 -12.70 -14.22
CA VAL A 167 65.85 -11.95 -15.17
C VAL A 167 66.37 -12.89 -16.27
N PRO A 168 66.25 -12.55 -17.56
CA PRO A 168 66.81 -13.37 -18.63
C PRO A 168 68.32 -13.19 -18.67
N PHE A 169 69.05 -14.29 -18.83
CA PHE A 169 70.50 -14.29 -18.93
C PHE A 169 70.96 -15.43 -19.85
N LYS A 170 72.19 -15.30 -20.35
CA LYS A 170 72.78 -16.24 -21.30
C LYS A 170 74.08 -16.82 -20.76
N LEU A 171 74.11 -18.14 -20.62
CA LEU A 171 75.33 -18.88 -20.31
C LEU A 171 76.35 -18.81 -21.45
N SER A 172 77.62 -18.75 -21.05
CA SER A 172 78.79 -18.94 -21.90
C SER A 172 79.33 -20.37 -21.79
N GLU A 173 80.04 -20.83 -22.82
CA GLU A 173 80.54 -22.21 -22.90
C GLU A 173 81.52 -22.54 -21.75
N GLY A 174 81.07 -23.42 -20.83
CA GLY A 174 81.85 -23.87 -19.67
C GLY A 174 81.40 -23.33 -18.30
N ILE A 175 80.35 -22.52 -18.22
CA ILE A 175 79.71 -22.07 -16.97
C ILE A 175 78.34 -22.76 -16.80
N SER A 176 77.98 -23.19 -15.60
CA SER A 176 76.63 -23.69 -15.28
C SER A 176 75.80 -22.64 -14.52
N ASP A 177 74.47 -22.80 -14.52
CA ASP A 177 73.57 -21.93 -13.74
C ASP A 177 73.91 -21.95 -12.23
N GLU A 178 74.40 -23.09 -11.73
CA GLU A 178 74.81 -23.27 -10.33
C GLU A 178 76.07 -22.45 -9.97
N ASP A 179 76.88 -22.06 -10.96
CA ASP A 179 78.08 -21.22 -10.77
C ASP A 179 77.76 -19.71 -10.71
N LEU A 180 76.51 -19.31 -10.97
CA LEU A 180 76.09 -17.91 -11.00
C LEU A 180 75.70 -17.38 -9.61
N THR A 181 75.70 -16.06 -9.46
CA THR A 181 75.15 -15.35 -8.29
C THR A 181 74.54 -14.02 -8.73
N PHE A 182 73.30 -13.77 -8.33
CA PHE A 182 72.52 -12.59 -8.67
C PHE A 182 72.41 -11.63 -7.47
N GLU A 183 72.61 -10.34 -7.71
CA GLU A 183 72.55 -9.28 -6.69
C GLU A 183 71.69 -8.12 -7.21
N MET A 184 70.73 -7.65 -6.42
CA MET A 184 69.95 -6.45 -6.72
C MET A 184 70.70 -5.24 -6.14
N LEU A 185 71.19 -4.36 -7.02
CA LEU A 185 71.91 -3.14 -6.64
C LEU A 185 70.97 -1.96 -6.37
N GLU A 186 69.80 -1.97 -7.03
CA GLU A 186 68.80 -0.91 -7.03
C GLU A 186 67.45 -1.54 -7.38
N GLY A 187 66.36 -1.08 -6.77
CA GLY A 187 65.01 -1.58 -6.99
C GLY A 187 63.99 -0.87 -6.08
N PRO A 188 62.68 -1.05 -6.31
CA PRO A 188 61.64 -0.45 -5.47
C PRO A 188 61.61 -1.08 -4.08
N GLU A 189 61.07 -0.34 -3.10
CA GLU A 189 60.96 -0.83 -1.73
C GLU A 189 60.05 -2.07 -1.66
N GLY A 190 60.48 -3.07 -0.89
CA GLY A 190 59.83 -4.39 -0.80
C GLY A 190 60.25 -5.40 -1.88
N ALA A 191 60.99 -5.00 -2.91
CA ALA A 191 61.53 -5.94 -3.90
C ALA A 191 62.77 -6.69 -3.37
N ALA A 192 62.88 -7.97 -3.70
CA ALA A 192 64.05 -8.80 -3.41
C ALA A 192 64.40 -9.68 -4.61
N ILE A 193 65.65 -10.12 -4.74
CA ILE A 193 66.09 -11.11 -5.73
C ILE A 193 66.60 -12.38 -5.02
N ASN A 194 66.26 -13.54 -5.58
CA ASN A 194 66.88 -14.80 -5.17
C ASN A 194 68.25 -14.96 -5.83
N ASP A 195 69.29 -14.99 -5.00
CA ASP A 195 70.71 -15.01 -5.37
C ASP A 195 71.14 -16.20 -6.24
N MET A 196 70.46 -17.34 -6.12
CA MET A 196 70.74 -18.56 -6.89
C MET A 196 69.94 -18.70 -8.19
N THR A 197 68.83 -17.96 -8.38
CA THR A 197 67.90 -18.18 -9.51
C THR A 197 67.53 -16.95 -10.31
N GLY A 198 68.02 -15.75 -9.93
CA GLY A 198 67.72 -14.50 -10.63
C GLY A 198 66.24 -14.08 -10.57
N ARG A 199 65.44 -14.73 -9.71
CA ARG A 199 64.01 -14.43 -9.53
C ARG A 199 63.84 -13.24 -8.60
N ILE A 200 63.39 -12.13 -9.16
CA ILE A 200 62.86 -10.99 -8.44
C ILE A 200 61.46 -11.33 -7.94
N THR A 201 61.18 -11.02 -6.68
CA THR A 201 59.85 -11.09 -6.05
C THR A 201 59.52 -9.73 -5.44
N TRP A 202 58.31 -9.22 -5.70
CA TRP A 202 57.85 -7.92 -5.23
C TRP A 202 56.32 -7.91 -5.11
N THR A 203 55.78 -7.09 -4.22
CA THR A 203 54.35 -6.77 -4.14
C THR A 203 54.26 -5.25 -4.05
N PRO A 204 53.91 -4.55 -5.15
CA PRO A 204 53.83 -3.10 -5.13
C PRO A 204 52.78 -2.64 -4.12
N GLN A 205 53.08 -1.59 -3.38
CA GLN A 205 52.11 -0.90 -2.54
C GLN A 205 51.45 0.25 -3.33
N GLU A 206 50.35 0.78 -2.80
CA GLU A 206 49.60 1.93 -3.34
C GLU A 206 50.50 3.10 -3.75
N GLU A 207 51.47 3.48 -2.89
CA GLU A 207 52.40 4.59 -3.15
C GLU A 207 53.44 4.29 -4.24
N GLN A 208 53.37 3.09 -4.83
CA GLN A 208 54.21 2.63 -5.93
C GLN A 208 53.42 2.49 -7.25
N SER A 209 52.13 2.80 -7.27
CA SER A 209 51.27 2.85 -8.48
C SER A 209 50.68 4.26 -8.70
N PRO A 210 50.23 4.61 -9.93
CA PRO A 210 50.67 4.07 -11.22
C PRO A 210 52.08 4.56 -11.53
N GLY A 211 53.00 3.65 -11.90
CA GLY A 211 54.43 3.96 -11.86
C GLY A 211 55.33 3.20 -12.83
N THR A 212 56.62 3.55 -12.79
CA THR A 212 57.68 2.81 -13.50
C THR A 212 58.96 2.86 -12.67
N HIS A 213 59.38 1.69 -12.22
CA HIS A 213 60.47 1.49 -11.27
C HIS A 213 61.66 0.82 -11.99
N LEU A 214 62.87 1.29 -11.69
CA LEU A 214 64.09 0.73 -12.26
C LEU A 214 64.69 -0.30 -11.29
N VAL A 215 64.91 -1.52 -11.77
CA VAL A 215 65.62 -2.56 -11.01
C VAL A 215 66.97 -2.81 -11.68
N LYS A 216 68.06 -2.56 -10.96
CA LYS A 216 69.43 -2.82 -11.44
C LYS A 216 69.95 -4.11 -10.83
N VAL A 217 70.28 -5.08 -11.67
CA VAL A 217 70.79 -6.39 -11.26
C VAL A 217 72.23 -6.56 -11.71
N ARG A 218 73.06 -7.10 -10.82
CA ARG A 218 74.39 -7.63 -11.12
C ARG A 218 74.34 -9.15 -11.19
N LEU A 219 74.98 -9.71 -12.19
CA LEU A 219 75.29 -11.12 -12.35
C LEU A 219 76.80 -11.32 -12.15
N SER A 220 77.19 -12.26 -11.29
CA SER A 220 78.58 -12.57 -10.94
C SER A 220 78.86 -14.07 -11.05
N VAL A 221 80.10 -14.46 -11.33
CA VAL A 221 80.53 -15.87 -11.38
C VAL A 221 81.23 -16.27 -10.07
N LYS A 222 80.80 -17.37 -9.45
CA LYS A 222 81.35 -17.88 -8.18
C LYS A 222 82.85 -18.14 -8.30
N GLY A 223 83.61 -17.61 -7.35
CA GLY A 223 85.08 -17.71 -7.31
C GLY A 223 85.82 -16.82 -8.31
N GLN A 224 85.14 -16.07 -9.17
CA GLN A 224 85.73 -15.16 -10.16
C GLN A 224 85.10 -13.75 -10.06
N PRO A 225 85.36 -12.99 -8.98
CA PRO A 225 84.65 -11.74 -8.66
C PRO A 225 84.89 -10.61 -9.67
N ASP A 226 85.93 -10.70 -10.51
CA ASP A 226 86.18 -9.74 -11.59
C ASP A 226 85.26 -9.98 -12.81
N LEU A 227 84.59 -11.14 -12.90
CA LEU A 227 83.63 -11.47 -13.96
C LEU A 227 82.22 -11.10 -13.51
N THR A 228 81.83 -9.86 -13.80
CA THR A 228 80.50 -9.33 -13.51
C THR A 228 79.84 -8.71 -14.74
N ASN A 229 78.51 -8.72 -14.75
CA ASN A 229 77.68 -8.04 -15.74
C ASN A 229 76.54 -7.32 -15.01
N GLU A 230 76.20 -6.09 -15.43
CA GLU A 230 75.13 -5.30 -14.80
C GLU A 230 74.13 -4.84 -15.86
N ARG A 231 72.83 -5.00 -15.59
CA ARG A 231 71.75 -4.50 -16.44
C ARG A 231 70.59 -3.94 -15.60
N SER A 232 69.89 -2.96 -16.14
CA SER A 232 68.67 -2.41 -15.56
C SER A 232 67.44 -2.89 -16.31
N TYR A 233 66.40 -3.23 -15.56
CA TYR A 233 65.07 -3.63 -16.04
C TYR A 233 64.03 -2.62 -15.56
N GLN A 234 62.95 -2.45 -16.34
CA GLN A 234 61.81 -1.61 -15.97
C GLN A 234 60.66 -2.48 -15.46
N LEU A 235 60.16 -2.18 -14.26
CA LEU A 235 58.91 -2.71 -13.74
C LEU A 235 57.86 -1.60 -13.81
N VAL A 236 56.80 -1.79 -14.58
CA VAL A 236 55.66 -0.87 -14.68
C VAL A 236 54.58 -1.35 -13.73
N THR A 237 53.99 -0.44 -12.97
CA THR A 237 52.86 -0.74 -12.08
C THR A 237 51.55 -0.29 -12.71
N GLU A 238 50.59 -1.21 -12.77
CA GLU A 238 49.20 -0.97 -13.17
C GLU A 238 48.27 -1.05 -11.95
N GLU A 239 47.29 -0.15 -11.92
CA GLU A 239 46.26 -0.08 -10.88
C GLU A 239 45.49 -1.40 -10.72
N ASN A 240 44.99 -1.61 -9.51
CA ASN A 240 44.14 -2.72 -9.13
C ASN A 240 42.95 -2.25 -8.26
N ASN A 241 42.27 -1.22 -8.77
CA ASN A 241 41.04 -0.57 -8.29
C ASN A 241 40.28 -1.38 -7.23
N GLN A 242 40.26 -0.88 -5.99
CA GLN A 242 39.59 -1.48 -4.85
C GLN A 242 38.24 -0.79 -4.62
N PRO A 243 37.24 -1.49 -4.02
CA PRO A 243 35.93 -0.88 -3.81
C PRO A 243 35.98 0.18 -2.70
N PRO A 244 35.17 1.26 -2.80
CA PRO A 244 35.13 2.30 -1.80
C PRO A 244 34.68 1.77 -0.45
N THR A 245 35.16 2.42 0.60
CA THR A 245 34.79 2.11 1.98
C THR A 245 33.66 3.02 2.45
N MET A 246 32.67 2.45 3.16
CA MET A 246 31.59 3.20 3.82
C MET A 246 31.62 2.91 5.32
N GLU A 247 31.33 3.90 6.16
CA GLU A 247 31.14 3.69 7.59
C GLU A 247 29.88 2.86 7.89
N ALA A 248 29.73 2.39 9.13
CA ALA A 248 28.49 1.74 9.56
C ALA A 248 27.43 2.81 9.87
N ILE A 249 26.31 2.77 9.17
CA ILE A 249 25.17 3.66 9.43
C ILE A 249 24.40 3.09 10.63
N PRO A 250 24.22 3.81 11.75
CA PRO A 250 23.40 3.34 12.86
C PRO A 250 21.92 3.27 12.48
N ASP A 251 21.19 2.35 13.09
CA ASP A 251 19.73 2.33 13.01
C ASP A 251 19.14 3.63 13.57
N GLN A 252 18.04 4.09 12.97
CA GLN A 252 17.37 5.34 13.29
C GLN A 252 15.99 5.09 13.89
N GLU A 253 15.52 5.99 14.76
CA GLU A 253 14.13 6.08 15.19
C GLU A 253 13.60 7.46 14.83
N ILE A 254 12.39 7.53 14.27
CA ILE A 254 11.74 8.78 13.83
C ILE A 254 10.22 8.66 13.89
N ARG A 255 9.50 9.76 14.06
CA ARG A 255 8.04 9.78 14.06
C ARG A 255 7.46 10.10 12.69
N SER A 256 6.29 9.55 12.44
CA SER A 256 5.50 9.86 11.24
C SER A 256 5.15 11.35 11.21
N GLY A 257 5.39 12.01 10.07
CA GLY A 257 5.28 13.46 9.90
C GLY A 257 6.62 14.22 9.97
N GLU A 258 7.63 13.68 10.67
CA GLU A 258 8.96 14.28 10.77
C GLU A 258 9.81 14.11 9.49
N THR A 259 11.03 14.64 9.50
CA THR A 259 11.95 14.56 8.35
C THR A 259 13.34 14.08 8.79
N LEU A 260 13.67 12.83 8.44
CA LEU A 260 14.98 12.24 8.70
C LEU A 260 16.01 12.91 7.81
N LYS A 261 17.10 13.40 8.38
CA LYS A 261 18.25 13.94 7.63
C LYS A 261 19.52 13.20 8.02
N LEU A 262 20.19 12.62 7.03
CA LEU A 262 21.46 11.92 7.19
C LEU A 262 22.44 12.43 6.14
N LYS A 263 23.73 12.24 6.39
CA LYS A 263 24.77 12.42 5.37
C LYS A 263 25.61 11.16 5.31
N PHE A 264 25.55 10.48 4.18
CA PHE A 264 26.38 9.30 3.93
C PHE A 264 27.76 9.76 3.46
N ALA A 265 28.78 9.04 3.92
CA ALA A 265 30.16 9.25 3.52
C ALA A 265 30.72 7.94 2.96
N ALA A 266 31.59 8.09 1.96
CA ALA A 266 32.38 7.01 1.39
C ALA A 266 33.78 7.54 1.10
N SER A 267 34.79 6.68 1.26
CA SER A 267 36.19 6.97 0.97
C SER A 267 36.76 5.89 0.08
N ASP A 268 37.19 6.30 -1.10
CA ASP A 268 38.02 5.46 -1.97
C ASP A 268 39.39 5.23 -1.31
N PRO A 269 39.95 4.01 -1.35
CA PRO A 269 41.30 3.74 -0.85
C PRO A 269 42.39 4.04 -1.89
N ASP A 270 42.04 4.03 -3.18
CA ASP A 270 42.97 4.12 -4.32
C ASP A 270 43.51 5.55 -4.51
N ASN A 271 44.63 5.71 -5.24
CA ASN A 271 45.33 6.99 -5.38
C ASN A 271 45.67 7.38 -6.85
N PRO A 272 44.95 8.34 -7.47
CA PRO A 272 44.02 9.30 -6.87
C PRO A 272 42.62 8.71 -6.62
N PRO A 273 41.99 9.05 -5.49
CA PRO A 273 40.69 8.49 -5.11
C PRO A 273 39.58 8.93 -6.08
N ALA A 274 38.70 7.98 -6.44
CA ALA A 274 37.57 8.22 -7.31
C ALA A 274 36.50 9.14 -6.69
N GLU A 275 35.79 9.88 -7.54
CA GLU A 275 34.57 10.60 -7.16
C GLU A 275 33.43 9.59 -6.88
N MET A 276 32.52 9.93 -5.97
CA MET A 276 31.49 9.02 -5.46
C MET A 276 30.08 9.44 -5.85
N GLU A 277 29.31 8.50 -6.39
CA GLU A 277 27.87 8.62 -6.62
C GLU A 277 27.08 7.75 -5.61
N PHE A 278 26.13 8.35 -4.90
CA PHE A 278 25.30 7.71 -3.89
C PHE A 278 23.89 7.35 -4.40
N PHE A 279 23.48 6.10 -4.17
CA PHE A 279 22.21 5.54 -4.64
C PHE A 279 21.44 4.82 -3.52
N LEU A 280 20.11 4.86 -3.58
CA LEU A 280 19.25 3.97 -2.80
C LEU A 280 19.08 2.65 -3.57
N LYS A 281 19.35 1.52 -2.90
CA LYS A 281 19.13 0.16 -3.42
C LYS A 281 17.76 -0.40 -3.03
N THR A 282 17.16 0.11 -1.95
CA THR A 282 15.76 -0.18 -1.55
C THR A 282 14.76 0.65 -2.36
N LYS A 283 13.50 0.18 -2.44
CA LYS A 283 12.43 0.92 -3.13
C LYS A 283 12.28 2.31 -2.51
N LYS A 284 12.49 3.36 -3.30
CA LYS A 284 12.34 4.76 -2.87
C LYS A 284 10.94 4.99 -2.31
N LEU A 285 10.82 5.22 -1.00
CA LEU A 285 9.55 5.50 -0.34
C LEU A 285 9.11 6.96 -0.60
N THR A 286 7.82 7.21 -0.45
CA THR A 286 7.24 8.56 -0.60
C THR A 286 7.92 9.53 0.36
N GLY A 287 8.36 10.68 -0.17
CA GLY A 287 9.08 11.71 0.58
C GLY A 287 10.60 11.50 0.71
N MET A 288 11.17 10.39 0.21
CA MET A 288 12.62 10.18 0.22
C MET A 288 13.34 10.98 -0.88
N TYR A 289 14.52 11.47 -0.55
CA TYR A 289 15.50 12.08 -1.45
C TYR A 289 16.92 11.71 -1.00
N LEU A 290 17.82 11.57 -1.98
CA LEU A 290 19.25 11.37 -1.78
C LEU A 290 19.95 12.17 -2.87
N HIS A 291 20.83 13.09 -2.49
CA HIS A 291 21.64 13.85 -3.42
C HIS A 291 22.86 13.00 -3.84
N PRO A 292 22.99 12.65 -5.14
CA PRO A 292 23.93 11.61 -5.57
C PRO A 292 25.39 12.01 -5.36
N GLU A 293 25.75 13.30 -5.50
CA GLU A 293 27.15 13.76 -5.40
C GLU A 293 27.61 14.05 -3.96
N THR A 294 26.68 14.23 -3.00
CA THR A 294 27.02 14.75 -1.66
C THR A 294 26.67 13.79 -0.53
N GLY A 295 25.98 12.67 -0.83
CA GLY A 295 25.50 11.72 0.17
C GLY A 295 24.39 12.27 1.08
N GLU A 296 23.87 13.47 0.80
CA GLU A 296 22.85 14.12 1.65
C GLU A 296 21.47 13.48 1.41
N PHE A 297 20.97 12.85 2.45
CA PHE A 297 19.71 12.11 2.47
C PHE A 297 18.67 12.87 3.29
N GLU A 298 17.48 13.02 2.71
CA GLU A 298 16.34 13.65 3.35
C GLU A 298 15.10 12.79 3.11
N TRP A 299 14.43 12.36 4.17
CA TRP A 299 13.17 11.63 4.07
C TRP A 299 12.10 12.26 4.94
N LYS A 300 11.15 12.94 4.30
CA LYS A 300 9.90 13.36 4.94
C LYS A 300 8.98 12.15 5.11
N VAL A 301 8.79 11.70 6.35
CA VAL A 301 8.02 10.50 6.67
C VAL A 301 6.54 10.84 6.58
N MET A 302 5.77 10.12 5.76
CA MET A 302 4.33 10.30 5.68
C MET A 302 3.62 9.76 6.94
N PRO A 303 2.47 10.33 7.36
CA PRO A 303 1.62 9.81 8.42
C PRO A 303 1.36 8.30 8.29
N ALA A 304 1.29 7.61 9.44
CA ALA A 304 1.14 6.17 9.52
C ALA A 304 0.31 5.77 10.75
N GLU A 305 -0.50 4.72 10.57
CA GLU A 305 -1.18 4.05 11.67
C GLU A 305 -0.22 3.02 12.30
N GLY A 306 0.23 3.31 13.53
CA GLY A 306 1.07 2.40 14.33
C GLY A 306 2.58 2.49 14.07
N GLU A 307 3.32 1.62 14.77
CA GLU A 307 4.78 1.46 14.66
C GLU A 307 5.15 0.51 13.50
N ARG A 308 6.16 0.85 12.70
CA ARG A 308 6.76 -0.05 11.71
C ARG A 308 8.27 0.14 11.57
N ILE A 309 8.95 -0.82 10.96
CA ILE A 309 10.39 -0.76 10.71
C ILE A 309 10.63 -0.81 9.20
N GLU A 310 11.17 0.26 8.62
CA GLU A 310 11.66 0.27 7.24
C GLU A 310 13.11 -0.21 7.20
N THR A 311 13.49 -0.87 6.11
CA THR A 311 14.89 -1.20 5.81
C THR A 311 15.39 -0.27 4.70
N ILE A 312 16.52 0.41 4.92
CA ILE A 312 17.14 1.29 3.92
C ILE A 312 18.53 0.76 3.59
N THR A 313 18.77 0.48 2.31
CA THR A 313 20.10 0.13 1.78
C THR A 313 20.60 1.23 0.88
N VAL A 314 21.75 1.79 1.23
CA VAL A 314 22.48 2.82 0.48
C VAL A 314 23.69 2.17 -0.17
N SER A 315 24.03 2.61 -1.37
CA SER A 315 25.26 2.24 -2.05
C SER A 315 26.03 3.50 -2.44
N ALA A 316 27.34 3.50 -2.16
CA ALA A 316 28.28 4.42 -2.78
C ALA A 316 29.01 3.66 -3.89
N LYS A 317 29.03 4.23 -5.09
CA LYS A 317 29.72 3.69 -6.27
C LYS A 317 30.69 4.73 -6.78
N GLU A 318 31.86 4.29 -7.23
CA GLU A 318 32.78 5.15 -7.98
C GLU A 318 32.09 5.71 -9.24
N ALA A 319 32.34 6.98 -9.57
CA ALA A 319 31.84 7.67 -10.78
C ALA A 319 32.51 7.17 -12.10
N LEU A 320 33.07 5.96 -12.07
CA LEU A 320 33.76 5.31 -13.18
C LEU A 320 32.83 4.36 -13.93
N ARG A 321 33.07 4.19 -15.24
CA ARG A 321 32.22 3.40 -16.15
C ARG A 321 31.94 1.98 -15.62
N ASP A 322 32.99 1.30 -15.19
CA ASP A 322 32.97 -0.08 -14.67
C ASP A 322 33.30 -0.11 -13.17
N GLY A 323 33.22 1.05 -12.50
CA GLY A 323 33.62 1.24 -11.10
C GLY A 323 32.82 0.42 -10.09
N LEU A 324 33.47 0.04 -9.01
CA LEU A 324 32.94 -0.81 -7.95
C LEU A 324 32.07 0.01 -6.96
N SER A 325 31.56 -0.68 -5.95
CA SER A 325 30.64 -0.08 -4.98
C SER A 325 30.66 -0.78 -3.64
N ALA A 326 30.52 -0.01 -2.56
CA ALA A 326 30.07 -0.53 -1.27
C ALA A 326 28.56 -0.36 -1.08
N GLU A 327 28.03 -1.12 -0.13
CA GLU A 327 26.64 -1.01 0.33
C GLU A 327 26.58 -1.02 1.87
N ARG A 328 25.60 -0.31 2.42
CA ARG A 328 25.28 -0.27 3.84
C ARG A 328 23.77 -0.32 4.02
N THR A 329 23.32 -1.18 4.92
CA THR A 329 21.92 -1.30 5.32
C THR A 329 21.76 -0.86 6.76
N PHE A 330 20.72 -0.07 7.02
CA PHE A 330 20.28 0.31 8.36
C PHE A 330 18.75 0.26 8.42
N TYR A 331 18.22 0.12 9.62
CA TYR A 331 16.78 0.13 9.88
C TYR A 331 16.34 1.52 10.30
N VAL A 332 15.13 1.91 9.88
CA VAL A 332 14.45 3.11 10.38
C VAL A 332 13.16 2.69 11.04
N LYS A 333 13.13 2.76 12.36
CA LYS A 333 11.94 2.54 13.16
C LYS A 333 11.06 3.79 13.08
N VAL A 334 9.94 3.66 12.37
CA VAL A 334 8.91 4.69 12.22
C VAL A 334 7.88 4.50 13.33
N LEU A 335 7.86 5.44 14.26
CA LEU A 335 6.83 5.57 15.29
C LEU A 335 5.58 6.29 14.72
N PRO A 336 4.40 6.13 15.33
CA PRO A 336 3.26 6.98 15.05
C PRO A 336 3.58 8.46 15.36
N MET A 337 2.82 9.35 14.72
CA MET A 337 2.80 10.78 15.05
C MET A 337 2.32 10.94 16.50
N LEU A 338 2.89 11.90 17.24
CA LEU A 338 2.39 12.26 18.57
C LEU A 338 1.06 13.02 18.43
N SER A 339 0.13 12.77 19.34
CA SER A 339 -0.98 13.68 19.57
C SER A 339 -0.50 15.02 20.14
N GLU A 340 -1.28 16.09 19.95
CA GLU A 340 -1.00 17.41 20.54
C GLU A 340 -0.84 17.33 22.06
N LEU A 341 -1.58 16.42 22.70
CA LEU A 341 -1.50 16.13 24.12
C LEU A 341 -0.15 15.54 24.52
N GLU A 342 0.34 14.51 23.81
CA GLU A 342 1.63 13.90 24.12
C GLU A 342 2.79 14.88 23.86
N GLU A 343 2.71 15.72 22.83
CA GLU A 343 3.66 16.81 22.62
C GLU A 343 3.67 17.83 23.77
N LEU A 344 2.51 18.13 24.35
CA LEU A 344 2.38 19.08 25.46
C LEU A 344 2.86 18.45 26.78
N VAL A 345 2.53 17.16 27.00
CA VAL A 345 3.00 16.36 28.14
C VAL A 345 4.52 16.16 28.11
N ALA A 346 5.12 15.93 26.93
CA ALA A 346 6.58 15.84 26.79
C ALA A 346 7.32 17.13 27.18
N LYS A 347 6.65 18.30 27.13
CA LYS A 347 7.21 19.59 27.60
C LYS A 347 7.08 19.76 29.13
N LEU A 348 6.16 19.04 29.78
CA LEU A 348 6.03 19.00 31.23
C LEU A 348 7.05 18.07 31.90
N GLU A 349 7.49 17.02 31.21
CA GLU A 349 8.52 16.09 31.71
C GLU A 349 9.89 16.78 31.96
N GLY A 350 10.65 16.24 32.92
CA GLY A 350 11.98 16.73 33.23
C GLY A 350 12.66 15.98 34.38
N PRO A 351 13.84 16.44 34.84
CA PRO A 351 14.62 15.76 35.87
C PRO A 351 13.88 15.53 37.20
N GLU A 352 12.90 16.39 37.51
CA GLU A 352 12.09 16.38 38.74
C GLU A 352 10.60 16.12 38.48
N VAL A 353 10.18 15.90 37.23
CA VAL A 353 8.77 15.67 36.83
C VAL A 353 8.72 14.46 35.90
N LYS A 354 8.14 13.37 36.40
CA LYS A 354 7.94 12.12 35.64
C LYS A 354 6.46 11.85 35.43
N ILE A 355 6.09 11.52 34.21
CA ILE A 355 4.72 11.27 33.81
C ILE A 355 4.56 9.81 33.41
N GLY A 356 3.51 9.17 33.93
CA GLY A 356 3.14 7.79 33.65
C GLY A 356 1.68 7.72 33.24
N TRP A 357 1.43 7.46 31.96
CA TRP A 357 0.08 7.25 31.41
C TRP A 357 -0.64 6.10 32.11
N THR A 358 -1.97 6.22 32.26
CA THR A 358 -2.80 5.15 32.81
C THR A 358 -4.10 5.03 32.03
N ASN A 359 -4.54 3.79 31.81
CA ASN A 359 -5.83 3.48 31.18
C ASN A 359 -6.98 3.51 32.21
N GLU A 360 -6.68 3.72 33.50
CA GLU A 360 -7.68 3.82 34.57
C GLU A 360 -8.31 5.22 34.64
N LEU A 361 -9.24 5.50 33.73
CA LEU A 361 -10.03 6.73 33.71
C LEU A 361 -10.95 6.81 34.95
N ASN A 362 -10.58 7.64 35.93
CA ASN A 362 -11.26 7.72 37.24
C ASN A 362 -11.65 9.17 37.58
N ALA A 363 -12.67 9.70 36.90
CA ALA A 363 -13.32 10.96 37.27
C ALA A 363 -14.77 11.06 36.77
N THR A 364 -15.69 11.41 37.67
CA THR A 364 -17.03 11.91 37.32
C THR A 364 -17.07 13.43 37.48
N LEU A 365 -16.44 14.14 36.53
CA LEU A 365 -16.52 15.59 36.41
C LEU A 365 -17.46 15.96 35.26
N PRO A 366 -18.28 17.03 35.38
CA PRO A 366 -19.21 17.45 34.35
C PRO A 366 -18.50 18.27 33.24
N LEU A 367 -17.36 17.76 32.76
CA LEU A 367 -16.59 18.32 31.65
C LEU A 367 -16.78 17.41 30.43
N ARG A 368 -17.10 18.02 29.29
CA ARG A 368 -17.57 17.38 28.05
C ARG A 368 -16.44 17.03 27.07
N GLY A 369 -15.23 17.55 27.30
CA GLY A 369 -14.07 17.24 26.47
C GLY A 369 -13.57 15.81 26.65
N THR A 370 -13.00 15.21 25.60
CA THR A 370 -12.46 13.84 25.63
C THR A 370 -11.39 13.73 26.71
N MET A 371 -11.58 12.83 27.68
CA MET A 371 -10.78 12.79 28.90
C MET A 371 -9.63 11.78 28.82
N PHE A 372 -8.42 12.28 29.07
CA PHE A 372 -7.17 11.51 29.16
C PHE A 372 -6.60 11.63 30.57
N GLN A 373 -6.04 10.55 31.11
CA GLN A 373 -5.50 10.53 32.47
C GLN A 373 -4.03 10.06 32.52
N ALA A 374 -3.22 10.79 33.28
CA ALA A 374 -1.85 10.46 33.60
C ALA A 374 -1.59 10.55 35.12
N THR A 375 -0.54 9.88 35.55
CA THR A 375 0.06 10.07 36.86
C THR A 375 1.31 10.93 36.72
N VAL A 376 1.50 11.92 37.60
CA VAL A 376 2.65 12.83 37.59
C VAL A 376 3.27 12.81 38.98
N ASN A 377 4.48 12.26 39.11
CA ASN A 377 5.13 12.04 40.42
C ASN A 377 4.21 11.36 41.48
N SER A 378 3.37 10.41 41.04
CA SER A 378 2.33 9.73 41.85
C SER A 378 1.14 10.60 42.29
N GLU A 379 0.86 11.68 41.58
CA GLU A 379 -0.33 12.54 41.72
C GLU A 379 -1.14 12.53 40.41
N SER A 380 -2.37 13.03 40.40
CA SER A 380 -3.24 12.91 39.21
C SER A 380 -3.13 14.12 38.28
N LEU A 381 -2.98 13.87 36.98
CA LEU A 381 -3.20 14.85 35.93
C LEU A 381 -4.28 14.31 34.98
N LYS A 382 -5.31 15.10 34.74
CA LYS A 382 -6.42 14.82 33.82
C LYS A 382 -6.40 15.91 32.74
N ALA A 383 -6.64 15.55 31.48
CA ALA A 383 -6.72 16.46 30.35
C ALA A 383 -8.03 16.24 29.60
N PHE A 384 -8.71 17.31 29.23
CA PHE A 384 -9.99 17.29 28.53
C PHE A 384 -9.84 18.02 27.19
N GLU A 385 -10.01 17.29 26.09
CA GLU A 385 -9.88 17.79 24.72
C GLU A 385 -11.21 18.31 24.18
N TYR A 386 -11.20 19.52 23.62
CA TYR A 386 -12.35 20.11 22.94
C TYR A 386 -12.06 20.27 21.45
N PHE A 387 -13.12 20.35 20.64
CA PHE A 387 -12.98 20.51 19.19
C PHE A 387 -12.46 21.91 18.81
N THR A 388 -12.71 22.93 19.66
CA THR A 388 -12.16 24.28 19.48
C THR A 388 -11.71 24.93 20.80
N ALA A 389 -10.82 25.92 20.68
CA ALA A 389 -10.40 26.77 21.80
C ALA A 389 -11.56 27.58 22.41
N ASP A 390 -12.60 27.88 21.62
CA ASP A 390 -13.80 28.57 22.08
C ASP A 390 -14.68 27.66 22.95
N GLN A 391 -14.84 26.38 22.61
CA GLN A 391 -15.54 25.41 23.47
C GLN A 391 -14.84 25.24 24.82
N ALA A 392 -13.51 25.08 24.81
CA ALA A 392 -12.73 25.04 26.04
C ALA A 392 -12.82 26.36 26.84
N ALA A 393 -12.96 27.50 26.16
CA ALA A 393 -13.14 28.81 26.81
C ALA A 393 -14.52 28.92 27.48
N ASP A 394 -15.60 28.64 26.75
CA ASP A 394 -16.97 28.66 27.27
C ASP A 394 -17.13 27.72 28.47
N GLU A 395 -16.63 26.48 28.36
CA GLU A 395 -16.77 25.51 29.46
C GLU A 395 -15.85 25.81 30.65
N SER A 396 -14.76 26.56 30.45
CA SER A 396 -13.98 27.08 31.57
C SER A 396 -14.70 28.14 32.41
N LEU A 397 -15.81 28.73 31.91
CA LEU A 397 -16.66 29.63 32.68
C LEU A 397 -17.53 28.89 33.71
N ASP A 398 -17.79 27.60 33.49
CA ASP A 398 -18.49 26.73 34.44
C ASP A 398 -17.55 26.21 35.57
N ILE A 399 -16.28 26.62 35.58
CA ILE A 399 -15.31 26.34 36.66
C ILE A 399 -15.14 27.61 37.51
N ALA A 400 -15.73 27.65 38.70
CA ALA A 400 -15.57 28.79 39.60
C ALA A 400 -14.11 28.88 40.12
N PRO A 401 -13.58 30.09 40.42
CA PRO A 401 -12.15 30.28 40.77
C PRO A 401 -11.62 29.48 41.97
N ASN A 402 -12.52 28.95 42.82
CA ASN A 402 -12.23 28.07 43.95
C ASN A 402 -12.30 26.57 43.57
N ALA A 403 -12.23 26.23 42.28
CA ALA A 403 -12.35 24.87 41.72
C ALA A 403 -13.65 24.14 42.13
N VAL A 404 -14.77 24.85 42.09
CA VAL A 404 -16.12 24.30 42.23
C VAL A 404 -16.86 24.47 40.91
N MET A 405 -17.50 23.40 40.43
CA MET A 405 -18.29 23.45 39.20
C MET A 405 -19.58 24.24 39.42
N VAL A 406 -19.90 25.16 38.51
CA VAL A 406 -21.09 26.04 38.58
C VAL A 406 -22.38 25.24 38.35
N ALA A 407 -22.31 24.15 37.58
CA ALA A 407 -23.37 23.16 37.41
C ALA A 407 -22.82 21.75 37.66
N GLY A 408 -23.48 20.98 38.53
CA GLY A 408 -23.09 19.60 38.87
C GLY A 408 -23.14 19.33 40.38
N ALA A 409 -22.61 18.18 40.79
CA ALA A 409 -22.31 17.89 42.19
C ALA A 409 -20.92 18.42 42.56
N GLU A 410 -20.74 18.95 43.77
CA GLU A 410 -19.42 19.44 44.24
C GLU A 410 -18.39 18.30 44.26
N PRO A 411 -17.31 18.36 43.44
CA PRO A 411 -16.30 17.33 43.42
C PRO A 411 -15.58 17.22 44.77
N GLN A 412 -15.27 16.00 45.20
CA GLN A 412 -14.57 15.77 46.45
C GLN A 412 -13.08 15.60 46.18
N TRP A 413 -12.31 16.65 46.48
CA TRP A 413 -10.91 16.75 46.13
C TRP A 413 -10.01 16.06 47.16
N ALA A 414 -9.20 15.09 46.72
CA ALA A 414 -8.29 14.36 47.59
C ALA A 414 -7.00 15.14 47.91
N LYS A 415 -6.61 16.04 47.00
CA LYS A 415 -5.52 17.03 47.11
C LYS A 415 -5.98 18.37 46.56
N SER A 416 -5.12 19.39 46.56
CA SER A 416 -5.44 20.68 45.93
C SER A 416 -5.67 20.49 44.42
N PRO A 417 -6.84 20.88 43.87
CA PRO A 417 -7.08 20.88 42.44
C PRO A 417 -6.60 22.21 41.82
N HIS A 418 -5.88 22.11 40.71
CA HIS A 418 -5.40 23.23 39.92
C HIS A 418 -5.87 23.04 38.48
N PHE A 419 -6.78 23.92 38.03
CA PHE A 419 -7.31 23.91 36.67
C PHE A 419 -6.54 24.88 35.78
N TYR A 420 -6.20 24.48 34.57
CA TYR A 420 -5.55 25.29 33.54
C TYR A 420 -6.33 25.18 32.25
N ARG A 421 -6.30 26.22 31.39
CA ARG A 421 -6.82 26.15 30.02
C ARG A 421 -5.71 26.54 29.04
N TYR A 422 -5.48 25.69 28.05
CA TYR A 422 -4.46 25.87 27.03
C TYR A 422 -5.06 25.55 25.66
N ASP A 423 -5.27 26.57 24.84
CA ASP A 423 -5.99 26.46 23.56
C ASP A 423 -7.34 25.71 23.72
N ARG A 424 -7.54 24.61 22.99
CA ARG A 424 -8.69 23.70 23.03
C ARG A 424 -8.64 22.63 24.14
N TRP A 425 -7.80 22.81 25.16
CA TRP A 425 -7.63 21.87 26.27
C TRP A 425 -7.94 22.50 27.62
N ILE A 426 -8.60 21.73 28.50
CA ILE A 426 -8.64 22.01 29.95
C ILE A 426 -7.83 20.93 30.67
N PHE A 427 -6.90 21.33 31.53
CA PHE A 427 -6.13 20.43 32.39
C PHE A 427 -6.56 20.57 33.83
N LEU A 428 -6.60 19.46 34.55
CA LEU A 428 -6.81 19.39 35.98
C LEU A 428 -5.67 18.58 36.61
N TYR A 429 -4.87 19.24 37.43
CA TYR A 429 -3.86 18.60 38.26
C TYR A 429 -4.34 18.56 39.72
N GLU A 430 -4.27 17.38 40.34
CA GLU A 430 -4.77 17.11 41.69
C GLU A 430 -3.58 16.72 42.59
N GLY A 431 -2.86 17.74 43.09
CA GLY A 431 -1.57 17.59 43.74
C GLY A 431 -0.94 18.91 44.21
N ASP A 432 0.06 18.81 45.08
CA ASP A 432 0.72 19.96 45.73
C ASP A 432 2.23 20.04 45.39
N SER A 433 2.71 19.28 44.39
CA SER A 433 4.14 19.14 44.09
C SER A 433 4.69 20.36 43.36
N ALA A 434 5.52 21.13 44.06
CA ALA A 434 6.08 22.39 43.56
C ALA A 434 6.83 22.29 42.20
N PRO A 435 7.62 21.24 41.89
CA PRO A 435 8.19 21.07 40.55
C PRO A 435 7.13 20.90 39.46
N VAL A 436 6.04 20.18 39.74
CA VAL A 436 4.94 19.92 38.80
C VAL A 436 4.14 21.19 38.56
N LEU A 437 3.74 21.90 39.62
CA LEU A 437 3.07 23.21 39.53
C LEU A 437 3.93 24.24 38.78
N SER A 438 5.26 24.18 38.93
CA SER A 438 6.19 25.06 38.21
C SER A 438 6.30 24.69 36.73
N ALA A 439 6.24 23.40 36.36
CA ALA A 439 6.21 22.95 34.97
C ALA A 439 4.87 23.30 34.29
N LEU A 440 3.74 23.00 34.96
CA LEU A 440 2.40 23.35 34.48
C LEU A 440 2.25 24.86 34.24
N ARG A 441 2.68 25.70 35.18
CA ARG A 441 2.64 27.17 34.99
C ARG A 441 3.59 27.70 33.90
N ARG A 442 4.64 26.94 33.55
CA ARG A 442 5.59 27.31 32.50
C ARG A 442 5.05 27.02 31.10
N GLU A 443 4.40 25.88 30.90
CA GLU A 443 3.87 25.46 29.59
C GLU A 443 2.41 25.89 29.36
N LEU A 444 1.56 25.86 30.41
CA LEU A 444 0.11 26.12 30.32
C LEU A 444 -0.30 27.52 30.78
N GLY A 445 0.61 28.28 31.41
CA GLY A 445 0.32 29.57 32.03
C GLY A 445 -0.30 29.48 33.43
N ASP A 446 -0.77 30.61 33.97
CA ASP A 446 -1.39 30.64 35.30
C ASP A 446 -2.74 29.88 35.31
N PRO A 447 -3.06 29.17 36.42
CA PRO A 447 -4.30 28.39 36.53
C PRO A 447 -5.54 29.28 36.55
N ILE A 448 -6.61 28.81 35.90
CA ILE A 448 -7.93 29.46 35.83
C ILE A 448 -8.73 29.32 37.13
N ALA A 449 -8.47 28.26 37.91
CA ALA A 449 -9.06 28.03 39.22
C ALA A 449 -8.15 27.18 40.12
N GLU A 450 -8.13 27.46 41.42
CA GLU A 450 -7.40 26.68 42.44
C GLU A 450 -8.32 26.41 43.64
N GLY A 451 -8.42 25.14 44.05
CA GLY A 451 -9.30 24.71 45.14
C GLY A 451 -8.58 24.38 46.44
N LYS A 452 -9.25 23.56 47.27
CA LYS A 452 -8.69 22.95 48.47
C LYS A 452 -9.18 21.51 48.62
N PRO A 453 -8.44 20.62 49.30
CA PRO A 453 -8.92 19.29 49.64
C PRO A 453 -10.20 19.32 50.47
N SER A 454 -11.04 18.30 50.31
CA SER A 454 -12.25 18.09 51.12
C SER A 454 -11.94 17.72 52.59
N ASP A 455 -12.89 17.96 53.50
CA ASP A 455 -12.79 17.50 54.89
C ASP A 455 -12.90 15.96 54.94
N PRO A 456 -11.91 15.22 55.48
CA PRO A 456 -11.97 13.76 55.60
C PRO A 456 -13.19 13.24 56.38
N SER A 457 -13.75 14.07 57.26
CA SER A 457 -14.96 13.76 58.04
C SER A 457 -16.21 13.61 57.15
N ALA A 458 -16.25 14.31 56.00
CA ALA A 458 -17.35 14.22 55.04
C ALA A 458 -17.27 12.95 54.18
N MET A 459 -16.06 12.47 53.88
CA MET A 459 -15.85 11.29 53.03
C MET A 459 -16.44 10.01 53.64
N MET A 460 -16.21 9.77 54.94
CA MET A 460 -16.72 8.57 55.62
C MET A 460 -18.24 8.59 55.86
N ALA A 461 -18.83 9.78 56.03
CA ALA A 461 -20.26 9.91 56.34
C ALA A 461 -21.20 9.55 55.16
N LYS A 462 -20.66 9.45 53.93
CA LYS A 462 -21.43 9.13 52.72
C LYS A 462 -21.32 7.66 52.32
N SER A 463 -20.17 7.01 52.52
CA SER A 463 -19.93 5.63 52.08
C SER A 463 -20.80 4.56 52.76
N GLU A 464 -21.37 4.84 53.93
CA GLU A 464 -22.33 3.92 54.58
C GLU A 464 -23.78 4.10 54.07
N ALA A 465 -24.08 5.19 53.35
CA ALA A 465 -25.43 5.50 52.87
C ALA A 465 -25.71 4.96 51.46
N ASP A 466 -24.72 4.98 50.56
CA ASP A 466 -24.90 4.63 49.14
C ASP A 466 -24.89 3.11 48.85
N SER A 467 -24.99 2.27 49.89
CA SER A 467 -24.88 0.79 49.80
C SER A 467 -26.10 0.06 49.18
N GLU A 468 -27.16 0.79 48.79
CA GLU A 468 -28.26 0.30 47.95
C GLU A 468 -28.41 1.16 46.68
N THR A 469 -27.37 1.19 45.84
CA THR A 469 -27.36 1.88 44.53
C THR A 469 -27.19 0.85 43.39
N PRO A 470 -27.87 1.00 42.22
CA PRO A 470 -27.74 0.05 41.11
C PRO A 470 -26.33 -0.04 40.53
N ALA A 471 -26.03 -1.14 39.83
CA ALA A 471 -24.76 -1.32 39.12
C ALA A 471 -24.61 -0.30 37.97
N GLY A 472 -23.39 0.19 37.75
CA GLY A 472 -23.09 1.25 36.77
C GLY A 472 -23.19 0.83 35.29
N PRO A 473 -23.03 1.76 34.33
CA PRO A 473 -23.32 1.52 32.90
C PRO A 473 -22.45 0.44 32.23
N ASP A 474 -21.24 0.21 32.71
CA ASP A 474 -20.36 -0.87 32.23
C ASP A 474 -20.61 -2.22 32.93
N ALA A 475 -21.60 -2.32 33.82
CA ALA A 475 -22.04 -3.58 34.37
C ALA A 475 -22.67 -4.49 33.30
N PHE A 476 -22.59 -5.80 33.52
CA PHE A 476 -23.18 -6.78 32.62
C PHE A 476 -24.70 -6.83 32.80
N ASP A 477 -25.43 -6.76 31.68
CA ASP A 477 -26.88 -6.70 31.70
C ASP A 477 -27.50 -8.11 31.80
N ASP A 478 -28.09 -8.40 32.96
CA ASP A 478 -28.81 -9.65 33.26
C ASP A 478 -29.85 -10.05 32.19
N ARG A 479 -30.39 -9.11 31.41
CA ARG A 479 -31.33 -9.39 30.32
C ARG A 479 -30.64 -10.10 29.15
N VAL A 480 -29.37 -9.78 28.86
CA VAL A 480 -28.53 -10.52 27.91
C VAL A 480 -28.27 -11.94 28.45
N LEU A 481 -27.95 -12.04 29.74
CA LEU A 481 -27.64 -13.30 30.40
C LEU A 481 -28.85 -14.24 30.44
N ASP A 482 -30.05 -13.72 30.66
CA ASP A 482 -31.32 -14.45 30.58
C ASP A 482 -31.58 -14.99 29.17
N LEU A 483 -31.36 -14.17 28.13
CA LEU A 483 -31.46 -14.59 26.73
C LEU A 483 -30.42 -15.67 26.39
N PHE A 484 -29.19 -15.55 26.90
CA PHE A 484 -28.14 -16.55 26.70
C PHE A 484 -28.49 -17.88 27.38
N LYS A 485 -28.79 -17.87 28.69
CA LYS A 485 -29.13 -19.05 29.50
C LYS A 485 -30.38 -19.78 29.02
N LYS A 486 -31.34 -19.06 28.42
CA LYS A 486 -32.52 -19.67 27.77
C LYS A 486 -32.26 -20.15 26.33
N ASN A 487 -31.02 -20.05 25.83
CA ASN A 487 -30.63 -20.34 24.45
C ASN A 487 -31.53 -19.60 23.42
N ARG A 488 -31.92 -18.37 23.76
CA ARG A 488 -32.76 -17.47 22.94
C ARG A 488 -31.94 -16.39 22.23
N LEU A 489 -30.80 -15.96 22.81
CA LEU A 489 -29.99 -14.83 22.33
C LEU A 489 -29.68 -14.83 20.84
N LEU A 490 -29.49 -15.99 20.20
CA LEU A 490 -29.14 -16.11 18.77
C LEU A 490 -30.33 -16.48 17.87
N SER A 491 -31.56 -16.14 18.29
CA SER A 491 -32.79 -16.25 17.50
C SER A 491 -33.22 -14.87 17.00
N THR A 492 -33.42 -14.69 15.69
CA THR A 492 -33.92 -13.45 15.06
C THR A 492 -35.21 -12.92 15.67
N ARG A 493 -36.02 -13.77 16.31
CA ARG A 493 -37.25 -13.37 17.02
C ARG A 493 -36.98 -12.50 18.25
N GLU A 494 -35.78 -12.57 18.80
CA GLU A 494 -35.34 -11.74 19.94
C GLU A 494 -34.67 -10.45 19.47
N TYR A 495 -34.64 -10.15 18.16
CA TYR A 495 -34.00 -8.93 17.65
C TYR A 495 -34.56 -7.66 18.31
N PRO A 496 -35.88 -7.45 18.45
CA PRO A 496 -36.39 -6.29 19.20
C PRO A 496 -35.96 -6.29 20.66
N THR A 497 -35.83 -7.47 21.30
CA THR A 497 -35.38 -7.59 22.69
C THR A 497 -33.92 -7.20 22.83
N LEU A 498 -33.04 -7.70 21.96
CA LEU A 498 -31.61 -7.44 22.01
C LEU A 498 -31.26 -6.02 21.54
N ARG A 499 -31.94 -5.52 20.49
CA ARG A 499 -31.85 -4.12 20.05
C ARG A 499 -32.26 -3.17 21.17
N LYS A 500 -33.39 -3.44 21.85
CA LYS A 500 -33.79 -2.66 23.03
C LYS A 500 -32.75 -2.69 24.15
N ILE A 501 -32.19 -3.85 24.47
CA ILE A 501 -31.15 -3.97 25.51
C ILE A 501 -29.92 -3.11 25.16
N ALA A 502 -29.44 -3.17 23.91
CA ALA A 502 -28.32 -2.35 23.45
C ALA A 502 -28.64 -0.85 23.47
N ALA A 503 -29.81 -0.45 22.97
CA ALA A 503 -30.28 0.93 22.97
C ALA A 503 -30.50 1.49 24.39
N ASP A 504 -31.00 0.68 25.33
CA ASP A 504 -31.11 1.08 26.74
C ASP A 504 -29.71 1.34 27.34
N ARG A 505 -28.74 0.43 27.13
CA ARG A 505 -27.35 0.62 27.60
C ARG A 505 -26.67 1.84 26.97
N PHE A 506 -26.91 2.10 25.69
CA PHE A 506 -26.46 3.33 25.02
C PHE A 506 -27.10 4.58 25.66
N ALA A 507 -28.40 4.53 25.94
CA ALA A 507 -29.14 5.63 26.55
C ALA A 507 -28.72 5.93 28.00
N ASP A 508 -28.37 4.90 28.78
CA ASP A 508 -27.85 5.04 30.13
C ASP A 508 -26.43 5.63 30.10
N LYS A 509 -25.55 5.12 29.23
CA LYS A 509 -24.14 5.52 29.13
C LYS A 509 -23.95 6.95 28.58
N TYR A 510 -24.63 7.29 27.48
CA TYR A 510 -24.49 8.57 26.77
C TYR A 510 -25.65 9.53 27.05
N SER A 511 -26.18 9.47 28.28
CA SER A 511 -27.39 10.20 28.68
C SER A 511 -27.27 11.73 28.56
N SER A 512 -26.07 12.27 28.75
CA SER A 512 -25.80 13.73 28.67
C SER A 512 -25.71 14.21 27.22
N GLU A 513 -25.00 13.45 26.40
CA GLU A 513 -24.79 13.65 24.96
C GLU A 513 -26.12 13.55 24.21
N ILE A 514 -26.98 12.64 24.64
CA ILE A 514 -28.35 12.48 24.15
C ILE A 514 -29.22 13.70 24.50
N GLU A 515 -29.10 14.29 25.70
CA GLU A 515 -29.82 15.51 26.06
C GLU A 515 -29.29 16.75 25.31
N MET A 516 -27.98 16.83 25.06
CA MET A 516 -27.39 17.88 24.21
C MET A 516 -27.87 17.77 22.75
N GLY A 517 -27.77 16.57 22.16
CA GLY A 517 -28.06 16.31 20.75
C GLY A 517 -29.54 16.32 20.40
N LEU A 518 -30.39 15.68 21.21
CA LEU A 518 -31.85 15.61 20.96
C LEU A 518 -32.66 16.67 21.72
N GLY A 519 -32.07 17.38 22.68
CA GLY A 519 -32.77 18.32 23.55
C GLY A 519 -33.37 17.65 24.80
N ASP A 520 -34.01 18.48 25.63
CA ASP A 520 -34.46 18.09 26.96
C ASP A 520 -35.45 16.91 26.96
N SER A 521 -35.50 16.18 28.07
CA SER A 521 -36.34 14.98 28.22
C SER A 521 -37.86 15.16 27.97
N GLN A 522 -38.38 16.39 27.95
CA GLN A 522 -39.78 16.75 27.70
C GLN A 522 -40.03 17.37 26.31
N SER A 523 -38.98 17.61 25.52
CA SER A 523 -39.06 18.17 24.17
C SER A 523 -39.95 17.32 23.22
N PRO A 524 -40.54 17.93 22.16
CA PRO A 524 -41.43 17.22 21.24
C PRO A 524 -40.80 15.98 20.62
N LEU A 525 -39.53 16.08 20.17
CA LEU A 525 -38.74 14.96 19.64
C LEU A 525 -38.56 13.85 20.67
N ARG A 526 -38.18 14.19 21.91
CA ARG A 526 -37.97 13.18 22.97
C ARG A 526 -39.27 12.52 23.41
N ASN A 527 -40.43 13.13 23.21
CA ASN A 527 -41.71 12.47 23.40
C ASN A 527 -42.10 11.60 22.19
N TRP A 528 -41.92 12.09 20.97
CA TRP A 528 -42.17 11.33 19.74
C TRP A 528 -41.32 10.05 19.67
N LEU A 529 -40.06 10.09 20.07
CA LEU A 529 -39.18 8.90 20.14
C LEU A 529 -39.65 7.84 21.14
N LYS A 530 -40.28 8.25 22.27
CA LYS A 530 -40.90 7.31 23.23
C LYS A 530 -42.13 6.63 22.64
N GLU A 531 -42.86 7.31 21.75
CA GLU A 531 -44.01 6.76 21.02
C GLU A 531 -43.58 5.89 19.82
N HIS A 532 -42.37 6.12 19.28
CA HIS A 532 -41.77 5.39 18.15
C HIS A 532 -40.49 4.65 18.59
N PRO A 533 -40.56 3.73 19.57
CA PRO A 533 -39.38 3.14 20.20
C PRO A 533 -38.52 2.35 19.20
N GLU A 534 -39.09 1.77 18.15
CA GLU A 534 -38.28 1.10 17.12
C GLU A 534 -37.30 2.08 16.43
N ILE A 535 -37.70 3.32 16.16
CA ILE A 535 -36.82 4.31 15.51
C ILE A 535 -35.77 4.83 16.50
N GLN A 536 -36.15 5.04 17.77
CA GLN A 536 -35.20 5.42 18.82
C GLN A 536 -34.15 4.32 19.06
N GLU A 537 -34.59 3.06 19.10
CA GLU A 537 -33.72 1.90 19.30
C GLU A 537 -32.77 1.67 18.12
N GLU A 538 -33.25 1.77 16.86
CA GLU A 538 -32.39 1.65 15.67
C GLU A 538 -31.39 2.82 15.57
N LEU A 539 -31.78 4.06 15.92
CA LEU A 539 -30.86 5.21 15.94
C LEU A 539 -29.71 5.02 16.94
N TYR A 540 -29.98 4.53 18.16
CA TYR A 540 -28.94 4.33 19.17
C TYR A 540 -28.03 3.13 18.90
N VAL A 541 -28.46 2.12 18.12
CA VAL A 541 -27.58 1.00 17.72
C VAL A 541 -26.93 1.18 16.35
N ALA A 542 -27.32 2.23 15.60
CA ALA A 542 -26.62 2.64 14.38
C ALA A 542 -25.38 3.49 14.68
N LEU A 543 -25.39 4.21 15.81
CA LEU A 543 -24.29 5.01 16.31
C LEU A 543 -23.18 4.12 16.90
N ASP A 544 -21.97 4.23 16.37
CA ASP A 544 -20.76 3.61 16.93
C ASP A 544 -19.95 4.67 17.72
N PRO A 545 -19.90 4.62 19.06
CA PRO A 545 -19.17 5.59 19.88
C PRO A 545 -17.65 5.67 19.65
N GLU A 546 -17.05 4.70 18.95
CA GLU A 546 -15.61 4.73 18.61
C GLU A 546 -15.33 5.45 17.28
N LEU A 547 -16.37 5.74 16.48
CA LEU A 547 -16.26 6.23 15.10
C LEU A 547 -17.16 7.43 14.78
N ASP A 548 -18.36 7.49 15.36
CA ASP A 548 -19.40 8.49 15.09
C ASP A 548 -19.44 9.58 16.16
N GLN A 549 -19.69 10.83 15.76
CA GLN A 549 -19.81 11.96 16.67
C GLN A 549 -21.24 12.04 17.24
N ILE A 550 -21.49 11.39 18.38
CA ILE A 550 -22.83 11.22 19.00
C ILE A 550 -23.64 12.52 19.06
N VAL A 551 -23.08 13.62 19.59
CA VAL A 551 -23.82 14.89 19.75
C VAL A 551 -24.15 15.54 18.39
N PRO A 552 -23.20 15.69 17.43
CA PRO A 552 -23.51 16.07 16.06
C PRO A 552 -24.56 15.18 15.37
N ALA A 553 -24.43 13.85 15.42
CA ALA A 553 -25.35 12.91 14.77
C ALA A 553 -26.80 13.08 15.28
N LEU A 554 -26.97 13.12 16.60
CA LEU A 554 -28.26 13.34 17.24
C LEU A 554 -28.78 14.77 16.97
N THR A 555 -27.90 15.76 16.84
CA THR A 555 -28.27 17.13 16.44
C THR A 555 -28.80 17.18 15.00
N VAL A 556 -28.18 16.46 14.06
CA VAL A 556 -28.70 16.31 12.69
C VAL A 556 -30.07 15.63 12.73
N PHE A 557 -30.22 14.52 13.48
CA PHE A 557 -31.51 13.85 13.62
C PHE A 557 -32.61 14.78 14.19
N ARG A 558 -32.26 15.65 15.15
CA ARG A 558 -33.17 16.68 15.67
C ARG A 558 -33.59 17.69 14.60
N GLN A 559 -32.64 18.21 13.82
CA GLN A 559 -32.92 19.15 12.72
C GLN A 559 -33.85 18.53 11.65
N LEU A 560 -33.69 17.24 11.35
CA LEU A 560 -34.59 16.51 10.44
C LEU A 560 -36.00 16.39 11.00
N TYR A 561 -36.15 16.04 12.28
CA TYR A 561 -37.46 15.97 12.93
C TYR A 561 -38.15 17.35 13.01
N GLU A 562 -37.41 18.41 13.33
CA GLU A 562 -37.93 19.78 13.41
C GLU A 562 -38.41 20.30 12.03
N ALA A 563 -37.79 19.82 10.94
CA ALA A 563 -38.15 20.20 9.58
C ALA A 563 -39.23 19.30 8.93
N PHE A 564 -39.30 18.01 9.28
CA PHE A 564 -40.11 16.99 8.58
C PHE A 564 -40.80 15.98 9.54
N PRO A 565 -41.56 16.44 10.56
CA PRO A 565 -42.04 15.57 11.65
C PRO A 565 -43.07 14.53 11.22
N GLU A 566 -43.80 14.73 10.12
CA GLU A 566 -44.75 13.73 9.59
C GLU A 566 -44.05 12.64 8.78
N GLU A 567 -42.88 12.93 8.22
CA GLU A 567 -42.11 12.05 7.35
C GLU A 567 -41.20 11.08 8.11
N MET A 568 -40.77 11.42 9.33
CA MET A 568 -39.80 10.64 10.12
C MET A 568 -40.24 9.19 10.39
N GLU A 569 -41.54 8.90 10.55
CA GLU A 569 -42.04 7.51 10.69
C GLU A 569 -41.82 6.69 9.40
N THR A 570 -41.96 7.32 8.24
CA THR A 570 -41.84 6.65 6.93
C THR A 570 -40.38 6.55 6.45
N TYR A 571 -39.52 7.50 6.81
CA TYR A 571 -38.15 7.61 6.33
C TYR A 571 -37.10 7.45 7.45
N GLY A 572 -37.42 6.67 8.50
CA GLY A 572 -36.55 6.45 9.66
C GLY A 572 -35.13 5.99 9.30
N ASP A 573 -34.96 4.96 8.47
CA ASP A 573 -33.64 4.51 7.99
C ASP A 573 -32.90 5.60 7.18
N LEU A 574 -33.59 6.48 6.46
CA LEU A 574 -32.95 7.61 5.77
C LEU A 574 -32.52 8.70 6.77
N ALA A 575 -33.30 8.95 7.82
CA ALA A 575 -32.96 9.93 8.85
C ALA A 575 -31.77 9.45 9.70
N ILE A 576 -31.73 8.15 10.04
CA ILE A 576 -30.59 7.49 10.68
C ILE A 576 -29.37 7.58 9.76
N ALA A 577 -29.47 7.18 8.49
CA ALA A 577 -28.36 7.28 7.53
C ALA A 577 -27.84 8.72 7.35
N THR A 578 -28.74 9.71 7.41
CA THR A 578 -28.34 11.13 7.34
C THR A 578 -27.61 11.56 8.61
N ALA A 579 -28.08 11.12 9.79
CA ALA A 579 -27.43 11.39 11.06
C ALA A 579 -26.02 10.80 11.13
N VAL A 580 -25.85 9.49 10.86
CA VAL A 580 -24.57 8.76 10.91
C VAL A 580 -23.70 8.94 9.65
N THR A 581 -23.77 10.11 9.01
CA THR A 581 -22.97 10.46 7.81
C THR A 581 -22.66 11.94 7.77
N TRP A 582 -23.48 12.77 8.43
CA TRP A 582 -23.31 14.22 8.50
C TRP A 582 -22.97 14.72 9.91
N ASP A 583 -22.79 13.81 10.86
CA ASP A 583 -22.15 14.05 12.15
C ASP A 583 -20.68 14.46 11.99
N ASN A 584 -19.99 13.87 11.00
CA ASN A 584 -18.64 14.21 10.59
C ASN A 584 -18.65 14.85 9.18
N PRO A 585 -18.61 16.19 9.07
CA PRO A 585 -18.61 16.89 7.78
C PRO A 585 -17.49 16.51 6.80
N ASP A 586 -16.37 15.94 7.28
CA ASP A 586 -15.22 15.54 6.46
C ASP A 586 -15.34 14.11 5.90
N ALA A 587 -16.22 13.28 6.47
CA ALA A 587 -16.58 11.97 5.91
C ALA A 587 -17.50 12.09 4.68
N VAL A 588 -18.26 13.19 4.58
CA VAL A 588 -19.12 13.51 3.43
C VAL A 588 -18.28 13.81 2.19
N TYR A 589 -18.51 13.08 1.10
CA TYR A 589 -17.75 13.22 -0.15
C TYR A 589 -17.75 14.66 -0.70
N SER A 590 -16.57 15.30 -0.66
CA SER A 590 -16.27 16.57 -1.31
C SER A 590 -15.52 16.37 -2.63
N TYR A 591 -15.94 17.14 -3.64
CA TYR A 591 -15.31 17.21 -4.96
C TYR A 591 -14.32 18.39 -5.10
N GLU A 592 -14.00 19.10 -4.02
CA GLU A 592 -13.08 20.25 -4.03
C GLU A 592 -11.70 19.89 -4.58
N ARG A 593 -11.13 18.75 -4.17
CA ARG A 593 -9.86 18.23 -4.72
C ARG A 593 -9.91 17.92 -6.23
N HIS A 594 -11.10 17.78 -6.82
CA HIS A 594 -11.28 17.64 -8.26
C HIS A 594 -11.36 19.00 -8.96
N GLN A 595 -11.96 20.01 -8.32
CA GLN A 595 -11.95 21.40 -8.73
C GLN A 595 -10.52 22.00 -8.71
N GLU A 596 -9.76 21.78 -7.63
CA GLU A 596 -8.35 22.17 -7.53
C GLU A 596 -7.53 21.58 -8.68
N ARG A 597 -7.60 20.26 -8.87
CA ARG A 597 -6.84 19.53 -9.90
C ARG A 597 -7.18 20.00 -11.33
N THR A 598 -8.40 20.45 -11.57
CA THR A 598 -8.84 20.96 -12.89
C THR A 598 -8.62 22.47 -13.06
N ARG A 599 -8.07 23.17 -12.06
CA ARG A 599 -7.85 24.63 -12.04
C ARG A 599 -9.15 25.42 -12.29
N SER A 600 -10.28 24.83 -11.91
CA SER A 600 -11.63 25.40 -12.02
C SER A 600 -11.98 26.16 -10.74
N THR A 601 -13.17 26.74 -10.64
CA THR A 601 -13.75 27.28 -9.39
C THR A 601 -14.83 26.33 -8.87
N LEU A 602 -15.24 26.49 -7.62
CA LEU A 602 -16.49 25.88 -7.15
C LEU A 602 -17.70 26.59 -7.81
N PRO A 603 -18.90 25.96 -7.80
CA PRO A 603 -20.13 26.59 -8.26
C PRO A 603 -20.51 27.80 -7.39
N GLU A 604 -21.17 28.81 -7.97
CA GLU A 604 -21.79 29.91 -7.19
C GLU A 604 -23.05 29.44 -6.45
N THR A 605 -23.73 28.38 -6.92
CA THR A 605 -24.88 27.78 -6.22
C THR A 605 -24.42 27.05 -4.95
N PRO A 606 -25.05 27.30 -3.78
CA PRO A 606 -24.69 26.63 -2.53
C PRO A 606 -24.65 25.10 -2.61
N GLN A 607 -23.58 24.53 -2.04
CA GLN A 607 -23.46 23.11 -1.72
C GLN A 607 -24.48 22.72 -0.65
N LEU A 608 -25.15 21.58 -0.81
CA LEU A 608 -26.22 21.17 0.12
C LEU A 608 -25.70 20.68 1.46
N ASP A 609 -26.43 21.00 2.53
CA ASP A 609 -26.29 20.40 3.85
C ASP A 609 -27.05 19.07 4.00
N ALA A 610 -27.08 18.52 5.22
CA ALA A 610 -27.77 17.28 5.58
C ALA A 610 -29.30 17.37 5.45
N VAL A 611 -29.89 18.50 5.88
CA VAL A 611 -31.34 18.74 5.91
C VAL A 611 -31.88 18.98 4.49
N GLU A 612 -31.11 19.68 3.67
CA GLU A 612 -31.41 19.89 2.25
C GLU A 612 -31.24 18.60 1.42
N ASN A 613 -30.23 17.78 1.75
CA ASN A 613 -30.09 16.44 1.20
C ASN A 613 -31.32 15.59 1.51
N PHE A 614 -31.72 15.49 2.78
CA PHE A 614 -32.90 14.73 3.20
C PHE A 614 -34.17 15.23 2.49
N ARG A 615 -34.40 16.56 2.48
CA ARG A 615 -35.53 17.20 1.78
C ARG A 615 -35.63 16.77 0.31
N TYR A 616 -34.50 16.78 -0.41
CA TYR A 616 -34.46 16.36 -1.81
C TYR A 616 -34.96 14.92 -1.99
N PHE A 617 -34.58 14.00 -1.11
CA PHE A 617 -35.01 12.60 -1.22
C PHE A 617 -36.50 12.40 -0.90
N LEU A 618 -37.07 13.18 0.03
CA LEU A 618 -38.51 13.23 0.29
C LEU A 618 -39.31 13.74 -0.93
N GLU A 619 -39.01 14.95 -1.39
CA GLU A 619 -39.73 15.62 -2.49
C GLU A 619 -39.67 14.82 -3.80
N LYS A 620 -38.57 14.10 -4.01
CA LYS A 620 -38.28 13.35 -5.22
C LYS A 620 -38.54 11.84 -5.04
N GLU A 621 -39.29 11.38 -4.03
CA GLU A 621 -39.60 9.96 -3.80
C GLU A 621 -40.16 9.24 -5.05
N ARG A 622 -40.94 9.92 -5.91
CA ARG A 622 -41.39 9.36 -7.20
C ARG A 622 -40.23 8.93 -8.12
N ILE A 623 -39.07 9.58 -8.01
CA ILE A 623 -37.82 9.20 -8.67
C ILE A 623 -37.13 8.09 -7.87
N MET A 624 -37.14 8.14 -6.55
CA MET A 624 -36.53 7.11 -5.70
C MET A 624 -37.18 5.72 -5.89
N GLN A 625 -38.50 5.67 -6.09
CA GLN A 625 -39.31 4.46 -6.28
C GLN A 625 -39.19 3.48 -5.10
N GLY A 626 -39.40 3.98 -3.88
CA GLY A 626 -39.32 3.24 -2.64
C GLY A 626 -37.90 2.99 -2.13
N ARG A 627 -36.84 3.42 -2.84
CA ARG A 627 -35.46 3.22 -2.38
C ARG A 627 -35.16 3.99 -1.09
N ALA A 628 -35.57 5.25 -1.00
CA ALA A 628 -35.41 6.07 0.21
C ALA A 628 -36.27 5.56 1.39
N LYS A 629 -37.33 4.78 1.13
CA LYS A 629 -38.26 4.23 2.13
C LYS A 629 -37.96 2.78 2.55
N PHE A 630 -37.30 1.99 1.71
CA PHE A 630 -37.17 0.53 1.89
C PHE A 630 -35.74 -0.01 1.77
N LEU A 631 -34.75 0.81 1.41
CA LEU A 631 -33.36 0.47 1.69
C LEU A 631 -33.09 0.73 3.18
N PRO A 632 -32.36 -0.15 3.87
CA PRO A 632 -31.95 0.05 5.25
C PRO A 632 -30.81 1.08 5.31
N TRP A 633 -30.59 1.69 6.48
CA TRP A 633 -29.68 2.85 6.60
C TRP A 633 -28.26 2.59 6.06
N GLU A 634 -27.75 1.38 6.21
CA GLU A 634 -26.44 0.92 5.71
C GLU A 634 -26.29 1.02 4.18
N PHE A 635 -27.39 1.03 3.43
CA PHE A 635 -27.41 1.28 1.98
C PHE A 635 -27.61 2.77 1.64
N LEU A 636 -28.13 3.57 2.58
CA LEU A 636 -28.51 4.96 2.38
C LEU A 636 -27.39 5.94 2.74
N VAL A 637 -26.41 5.54 3.57
CA VAL A 637 -25.17 6.33 3.78
C VAL A 637 -24.47 6.61 2.45
N HIS A 638 -24.41 5.62 1.55
CA HIS A 638 -23.89 5.70 0.17
C HIS A 638 -24.77 6.47 -0.83
N LEU A 639 -25.90 7.01 -0.37
CA LEU A 639 -26.81 7.86 -1.15
C LEU A 639 -26.79 9.31 -0.65
N ILE A 640 -26.74 9.51 0.67
CA ILE A 640 -26.85 10.82 1.33
C ILE A 640 -25.49 11.55 1.43
N ASN A 641 -24.37 10.84 1.31
CA ASN A 641 -23.01 11.36 1.46
C ASN A 641 -22.51 12.19 0.26
N HIS A 642 -23.21 13.25 -0.13
CA HIS A 642 -22.68 14.21 -1.12
C HIS A 642 -23.31 15.61 -1.05
N ARG A 643 -22.51 16.60 -1.43
CA ARG A 643 -22.83 18.03 -1.35
C ARG A 643 -23.38 18.65 -2.66
N THR A 644 -23.84 17.83 -3.61
CA THR A 644 -24.23 18.31 -4.97
C THR A 644 -25.43 19.28 -4.93
N PRO A 645 -25.28 20.52 -5.45
CA PRO A 645 -26.34 21.53 -5.53
C PRO A 645 -27.64 21.09 -6.22
N LEU A 646 -28.77 21.72 -5.87
CA LEU A 646 -30.12 21.32 -6.34
C LEU A 646 -30.34 21.52 -7.85
N ASP A 647 -29.77 22.58 -8.44
CA ASP A 647 -29.82 22.85 -9.87
C ASP A 647 -29.04 21.79 -10.69
N GLU A 648 -27.87 21.38 -10.18
CA GLU A 648 -27.10 20.26 -10.71
C GLU A 648 -27.85 18.91 -10.58
N ARG A 649 -28.54 18.67 -9.45
CA ARG A 649 -29.41 17.49 -9.27
C ARG A 649 -30.58 17.47 -10.24
N ASP A 650 -31.32 18.57 -10.39
CA ASP A 650 -32.46 18.64 -11.32
C ASP A 650 -32.01 18.62 -12.79
N TRP A 651 -30.81 19.11 -13.11
CA TRP A 651 -30.16 18.86 -14.40
C TRP A 651 -29.86 17.36 -14.58
N ALA A 652 -29.24 16.70 -13.59
CA ALA A 652 -28.90 15.27 -13.68
C ALA A 652 -30.14 14.39 -13.84
N VAL A 653 -31.21 14.66 -13.08
CA VAL A 653 -32.52 14.02 -13.24
C VAL A 653 -33.06 14.23 -14.65
N LYS A 654 -33.04 15.47 -15.16
CA LYS A 654 -33.56 15.80 -16.50
C LYS A 654 -32.81 15.08 -17.64
N GLN A 655 -31.50 14.90 -17.53
CA GLN A 655 -30.69 14.22 -18.55
C GLN A 655 -30.70 12.69 -18.41
N TYR A 656 -30.62 12.17 -17.18
CA TYR A 656 -30.25 10.77 -16.93
C TYR A 656 -31.35 9.89 -16.33
N LEU A 657 -32.46 10.44 -15.81
CA LEU A 657 -33.59 9.62 -15.36
C LEU A 657 -34.15 8.68 -16.45
N PRO A 658 -34.22 9.05 -17.75
CA PRO A 658 -34.61 8.13 -18.83
C PRO A 658 -33.61 6.99 -19.08
N LYS A 659 -32.41 7.06 -18.49
CA LYS A 659 -31.28 6.11 -18.64
C LYS A 659 -30.79 5.56 -17.29
N ARG A 660 -31.64 5.54 -16.26
CA ARG A 660 -31.23 5.21 -14.87
C ARG A 660 -30.72 3.77 -14.69
N THR A 661 -31.30 2.80 -15.38
CA THR A 661 -30.81 1.42 -15.34
C THR A 661 -29.43 1.36 -15.99
N MET A 662 -28.43 0.91 -15.25
CA MET A 662 -27.02 1.00 -15.64
C MET A 662 -26.53 2.44 -15.88
N PHE A 663 -26.99 3.42 -15.09
CA PHE A 663 -26.63 4.83 -15.28
C PHE A 663 -25.11 5.08 -15.33
N GLY A 664 -24.28 4.21 -14.75
CA GLY A 664 -22.81 4.35 -14.71
C GLY A 664 -22.14 4.46 -16.08
N GLU A 665 -22.79 4.01 -17.16
CA GLU A 665 -22.40 4.34 -18.55
C GLU A 665 -22.20 5.86 -18.76
N CYS A 666 -22.84 6.71 -17.93
CA CYS A 666 -22.71 8.15 -18.02
C CYS A 666 -21.31 8.71 -17.73
N TYR A 667 -20.42 7.91 -17.12
CA TYR A 667 -18.98 8.16 -16.97
C TYR A 667 -18.34 8.61 -18.29
N GLU A 668 -18.72 7.98 -19.41
CA GLU A 668 -18.16 8.26 -20.74
C GLU A 668 -18.73 9.53 -21.40
N ASN A 669 -19.75 10.18 -20.81
CA ASN A 669 -20.25 11.47 -21.32
C ASN A 669 -19.38 12.66 -20.94
N VAL A 670 -18.47 12.51 -19.96
CA VAL A 670 -17.44 13.50 -19.64
C VAL A 670 -16.26 13.26 -20.60
N PRO A 671 -15.99 14.17 -21.56
CA PRO A 671 -14.94 13.96 -22.55
C PRO A 671 -13.56 13.82 -21.91
N TYR A 672 -12.74 12.90 -22.40
CA TYR A 672 -11.40 12.71 -21.84
C TYR A 672 -10.49 13.91 -22.16
N ASP A 673 -9.86 14.49 -21.14
CA ASP A 673 -8.89 15.57 -21.28
C ASP A 673 -7.45 15.01 -21.29
N THR A 674 -7.02 14.56 -22.47
CA THR A 674 -5.65 14.07 -22.72
C THR A 674 -4.60 15.16 -22.51
N GLU A 675 -4.95 16.44 -22.69
CA GLU A 675 -4.04 17.58 -22.50
C GLU A 675 -3.78 17.81 -21.01
N MET A 676 -4.83 17.71 -20.18
CA MET A 676 -4.71 17.63 -18.72
C MET A 676 -3.87 16.44 -18.26
N LEU A 677 -4.01 15.26 -18.90
CA LEU A 677 -3.22 14.09 -18.52
C LEU A 677 -1.73 14.26 -18.88
N THR A 678 -1.42 14.68 -20.10
CA THR A 678 -0.03 14.82 -20.59
C THR A 678 0.71 16.00 -19.98
N SER A 679 0.01 17.08 -19.60
CA SER A 679 0.58 18.22 -18.88
C SER A 679 0.60 18.05 -17.36
N GLY A 680 0.27 16.87 -16.83
CA GLY A 680 0.22 16.63 -15.37
C GLY A 680 -0.81 17.46 -14.60
N GLY A 681 -1.75 18.13 -15.30
CA GLY A 681 -2.68 19.10 -14.74
C GLY A 681 -2.21 20.56 -14.81
N GLU A 682 -1.22 20.89 -15.65
CA GLU A 682 -0.86 22.29 -15.94
C GLU A 682 -1.86 22.99 -16.88
N VAL A 683 -2.36 22.26 -17.88
CA VAL A 683 -3.33 22.76 -18.87
C VAL A 683 -4.60 21.92 -18.78
N CYS A 684 -5.70 22.53 -18.35
CA CYS A 684 -6.99 21.86 -18.16
C CYS A 684 -8.09 22.61 -18.92
N ARG A 685 -8.93 21.92 -19.70
CA ARG A 685 -10.03 22.56 -20.47
C ARG A 685 -11.06 23.25 -19.59
N LEU A 686 -11.24 22.76 -18.37
CA LEU A 686 -12.15 23.29 -17.34
C LEU A 686 -11.56 24.48 -16.57
N ALA A 687 -10.30 24.88 -16.83
CA ALA A 687 -9.64 25.93 -16.08
C ALA A 687 -10.40 27.27 -16.13
N ASN A 688 -10.50 27.94 -14.98
CA ASN A 688 -11.23 29.19 -14.76
C ASN A 688 -12.72 29.12 -15.16
N LYS A 689 -13.39 28.00 -14.86
CA LYS A 689 -14.85 27.77 -15.01
C LYS A 689 -15.37 27.10 -13.75
N GLU A 690 -16.68 27.08 -13.52
CA GLU A 690 -17.25 26.33 -12.38
C GLU A 690 -17.17 24.82 -12.56
N TYR A 691 -16.86 24.10 -11.48
CA TYR A 691 -16.84 22.64 -11.40
C TYR A 691 -18.26 22.07 -11.21
N THR A 692 -19.05 22.09 -12.29
CA THR A 692 -20.44 21.60 -12.31
C THR A 692 -20.61 20.43 -13.29
N LEU A 693 -21.58 19.54 -13.05
CA LEU A 693 -21.93 18.41 -13.90
C LEU A 693 -22.19 18.82 -15.37
N PRO A 694 -22.88 19.93 -15.69
CA PRO A 694 -22.98 20.43 -17.07
C PRO A 694 -21.62 20.80 -17.67
N ASN A 695 -20.74 21.46 -16.90
CA ASN A 695 -19.43 21.87 -17.38
C ASN A 695 -18.47 20.67 -17.57
N LEU A 696 -18.57 19.63 -16.73
CA LEU A 696 -17.84 18.39 -16.90
C LEU A 696 -18.18 17.69 -18.24
N VAL A 697 -19.46 17.68 -18.64
CA VAL A 697 -19.86 17.17 -19.97
C VAL A 697 -19.40 18.09 -21.12
N ASN A 698 -19.37 19.40 -20.92
CA ASN A 698 -19.00 20.37 -21.96
C ASN A 698 -17.48 20.48 -22.21
N TYR A 699 -16.66 20.38 -21.16
CA TYR A 699 -15.21 20.65 -21.23
C TYR A 699 -14.35 19.41 -20.96
N GLY A 700 -14.86 18.44 -20.19
CA GLY A 700 -14.18 17.19 -19.90
C GLY A 700 -13.25 17.20 -18.69
N GLY A 701 -12.49 16.12 -18.57
CA GLY A 701 -11.51 15.88 -17.52
C GLY A 701 -10.87 14.50 -17.65
N VAL A 702 -10.07 14.08 -16.68
CA VAL A 702 -9.53 12.71 -16.61
C VAL A 702 -10.45 11.78 -15.83
N CYS A 703 -10.10 10.49 -15.73
CA CYS A 703 -10.91 9.44 -15.10
C CYS A 703 -11.48 9.76 -13.70
N ALA A 704 -10.78 10.58 -12.90
CA ALA A 704 -11.28 11.07 -11.62
C ALA A 704 -12.56 11.93 -11.78
N MET A 705 -12.56 12.86 -12.73
CA MET A 705 -13.72 13.70 -13.06
C MET A 705 -14.87 12.85 -13.64
N GLN A 706 -14.55 11.81 -14.41
CA GLN A 706 -15.54 10.88 -14.96
C GLN A 706 -16.22 10.05 -13.86
N ALA A 707 -15.46 9.60 -12.85
CA ALA A 707 -15.95 8.87 -11.69
C ALA A 707 -16.81 9.76 -10.75
N ASP A 708 -16.33 10.96 -10.42
CA ASP A 708 -17.04 11.97 -9.63
C ASP A 708 -18.38 12.33 -10.28
N PHE A 709 -18.35 12.71 -11.57
CA PHE A 709 -19.54 13.02 -12.35
C PHE A 709 -20.59 11.90 -12.25
N ALA A 710 -20.17 10.66 -12.49
CA ALA A 710 -21.07 9.52 -12.46
C ALA A 710 -21.61 9.27 -11.04
N ALA A 711 -20.78 9.30 -9.99
CA ALA A 711 -21.22 9.12 -8.61
C ALA A 711 -22.25 10.20 -8.21
N ARG A 712 -21.98 11.47 -8.51
CA ARG A 712 -22.90 12.60 -8.26
C ARG A 712 -24.21 12.47 -9.04
N VAL A 713 -24.17 12.03 -10.30
CA VAL A 713 -25.38 11.71 -11.10
C VAL A 713 -26.15 10.54 -10.47
N GLY A 714 -25.49 9.46 -10.07
CA GLY A 714 -26.09 8.28 -9.44
C GLY A 714 -26.89 8.63 -8.18
N LYS A 715 -26.24 9.33 -7.24
CA LYS A 715 -26.89 9.79 -6.00
C LYS A 715 -28.05 10.75 -6.29
N SER A 716 -27.90 11.67 -7.26
CA SER A 716 -28.99 12.55 -7.72
C SER A 716 -30.21 11.78 -8.27
N LEU A 717 -29.99 10.63 -8.92
CA LEU A 717 -31.04 9.74 -9.42
C LEU A 717 -31.63 8.80 -8.37
N GLY A 718 -31.21 8.88 -7.10
CA GLY A 718 -31.66 7.95 -6.07
C GLY A 718 -31.04 6.56 -6.18
N VAL A 719 -29.76 6.49 -6.54
CA VAL A 719 -29.01 5.23 -6.64
C VAL A 719 -27.76 5.37 -5.77
N PRO A 720 -27.59 4.55 -4.71
CA PRO A 720 -26.37 4.56 -3.91
C PRO A 720 -25.18 4.22 -4.81
N ALA A 721 -24.17 5.09 -4.85
CA ALA A 721 -23.10 5.06 -5.84
C ALA A 721 -21.85 5.74 -5.29
N GLU A 722 -20.64 5.25 -5.59
CA GLU A 722 -19.41 5.82 -5.04
C GLU A 722 -18.33 6.05 -6.08
N TYR A 723 -17.52 7.09 -5.80
CA TYR A 723 -16.22 7.30 -6.41
C TYR A 723 -15.26 6.25 -5.86
N VAL A 724 -14.61 5.49 -6.75
CA VAL A 724 -13.62 4.46 -6.37
C VAL A 724 -12.33 4.70 -7.14
N ARG A 725 -11.18 4.62 -6.45
CA ARG A 725 -9.84 4.74 -7.05
C ARG A 725 -9.00 3.48 -6.81
N GLY A 726 -8.12 3.12 -7.72
CA GLY A 726 -7.23 1.97 -7.55
C GLY A 726 -6.03 1.98 -8.49
N GLU A 727 -5.22 0.94 -8.38
CA GLU A 727 -3.94 0.78 -9.09
C GLU A 727 -4.00 -0.46 -10.01
N SER A 728 -3.39 -0.36 -11.19
CA SER A 728 -3.29 -1.46 -12.15
C SER A 728 -2.19 -2.45 -11.79
N ASN A 729 -2.17 -3.60 -12.47
CA ASN A 729 -1.01 -4.51 -12.44
C ASN A 729 0.30 -3.88 -12.94
N SER A 730 0.21 -2.73 -13.60
CA SER A 730 1.30 -1.93 -14.17
C SER A 730 1.53 -0.62 -13.38
N GLN A 731 1.17 -0.59 -12.09
CA GLN A 731 1.35 0.55 -11.15
C GLN A 731 0.69 1.88 -11.59
N GLY A 732 -0.28 1.83 -12.51
CA GLY A 732 -1.01 3.00 -13.00
C GLY A 732 -2.26 3.28 -12.16
N LEU A 733 -2.38 4.49 -11.61
CA LEU A 733 -3.58 4.93 -10.89
C LEU A 733 -4.75 5.23 -11.82
N HIS A 734 -5.97 4.90 -11.39
CA HIS A 734 -7.21 5.15 -12.12
C HIS A 734 -8.40 5.31 -11.18
N ALA A 735 -9.52 5.82 -11.70
CA ALA A 735 -10.76 6.00 -10.96
C ALA A 735 -11.98 5.59 -11.80
N TRP A 736 -12.96 4.97 -11.13
CA TRP A 736 -14.19 4.43 -11.71
C TRP A 736 -15.37 4.67 -10.77
N VAL A 737 -16.59 4.50 -11.28
CA VAL A 737 -17.81 4.56 -10.45
C VAL A 737 -18.26 3.14 -10.09
N MET A 738 -18.76 2.95 -8.88
CA MET A 738 -19.49 1.75 -8.45
C MET A 738 -20.88 2.12 -7.95
N TRP A 739 -21.87 1.25 -8.08
CA TRP A 739 -23.23 1.53 -7.59
C TRP A 739 -24.06 0.29 -7.27
N VAL A 740 -25.08 0.50 -6.45
CA VAL A 740 -26.09 -0.49 -6.09
C VAL A 740 -27.23 -0.46 -7.11
N GLU A 741 -27.19 -1.33 -8.12
CA GLU A 741 -28.25 -1.46 -9.12
C GLU A 741 -29.42 -2.26 -8.54
N VAL A 742 -30.23 -1.58 -7.71
CA VAL A 742 -31.43 -2.14 -7.06
C VAL A 742 -32.46 -2.54 -8.12
N LYS A 743 -32.59 -3.85 -8.32
CA LYS A 743 -33.55 -4.51 -9.23
C LYS A 743 -34.96 -4.57 -8.62
N SER A 744 -35.08 -4.69 -7.29
CA SER A 744 -36.34 -4.53 -6.54
C SER A 744 -36.09 -4.32 -5.05
N VAL A 745 -36.90 -3.49 -4.37
CA VAL A 745 -36.81 -3.27 -2.91
C VAL A 745 -38.22 -3.17 -2.29
N ASN A 746 -38.37 -3.67 -1.07
CA ASN A 746 -39.56 -3.55 -0.21
C ASN A 746 -39.18 -3.90 1.25
N GLN A 747 -40.08 -3.58 2.19
CA GLN A 747 -39.92 -3.74 3.64
C GLN A 747 -39.46 -5.13 4.15
N GLY A 748 -39.50 -6.18 3.32
CA GLY A 748 -39.04 -7.53 3.67
C GLY A 748 -38.13 -8.21 2.64
N SER A 749 -37.64 -7.50 1.62
CA SER A 749 -36.65 -8.04 0.67
C SER A 749 -35.98 -6.99 -0.20
N ILE A 750 -34.67 -7.12 -0.34
CA ILE A 750 -33.81 -6.32 -1.22
C ILE A 750 -33.29 -7.23 -2.33
N LYS A 751 -33.25 -6.77 -3.58
CA LYS A 751 -32.58 -7.44 -4.70
C LYS A 751 -31.82 -6.41 -5.51
N PHE A 752 -30.52 -6.60 -5.61
CA PHE A 752 -29.57 -5.69 -6.21
C PHE A 752 -28.40 -6.49 -6.79
N THR A 753 -27.53 -5.79 -7.50
CA THR A 753 -26.14 -6.17 -7.75
C THR A 753 -25.29 -4.94 -7.45
N LEU A 754 -24.02 -5.12 -7.07
CA LEU A 754 -23.04 -4.06 -7.30
C LEU A 754 -22.64 -4.13 -8.76
N GLU A 755 -22.56 -2.97 -9.40
CA GLU A 755 -22.08 -2.78 -10.76
C GLU A 755 -20.94 -1.76 -10.74
N SER A 756 -20.09 -1.73 -11.77
CA SER A 756 -19.01 -0.76 -11.89
C SER A 756 -18.77 -0.35 -13.34
N HIS A 757 -18.47 0.94 -13.60
CA HIS A 757 -18.19 1.45 -14.94
C HIS A 757 -16.94 2.33 -14.96
N GLY A 758 -16.15 2.23 -16.02
CA GLY A 758 -14.81 2.81 -16.13
C GLY A 758 -13.70 1.88 -15.62
N ARG A 759 -14.03 0.80 -14.91
CA ARG A 759 -13.04 -0.20 -14.43
C ARG A 759 -12.54 -1.07 -15.61
N TYR A 760 -11.36 -0.76 -16.14
CA TYR A 760 -10.83 -1.48 -17.31
C TYR A 760 -10.20 -2.83 -16.95
N ASN A 761 -10.82 -3.92 -17.41
CA ASN A 761 -10.36 -5.29 -17.15
C ASN A 761 -8.96 -5.60 -17.71
N ILE A 762 -8.49 -4.88 -18.74
CA ILE A 762 -7.16 -5.08 -19.35
C ILE A 762 -6.04 -4.68 -18.38
N ASP A 763 -6.25 -3.64 -17.58
CA ASP A 763 -5.30 -3.13 -16.58
C ASP A 763 -5.43 -3.80 -15.20
N LYS A 764 -6.44 -4.66 -15.05
CA LYS A 764 -6.65 -5.53 -13.88
C LYS A 764 -6.64 -4.80 -12.52
N TYR A 765 -7.53 -3.81 -12.41
CA TYR A 765 -7.87 -3.14 -11.16
C TYR A 765 -8.66 -4.06 -10.20
N TYR A 766 -7.98 -5.02 -9.56
CA TYR A 766 -8.60 -6.06 -8.71
C TYR A 766 -9.42 -5.51 -7.54
N VAL A 767 -8.84 -4.52 -6.86
CA VAL A 767 -9.38 -3.85 -5.68
C VAL A 767 -9.34 -2.36 -5.93
N GLY A 768 -10.39 -1.66 -5.52
CA GLY A 768 -10.47 -0.21 -5.44
C GLY A 768 -10.63 0.25 -4.01
N THR A 769 -10.50 1.55 -3.80
CA THR A 769 -10.61 2.22 -2.50
C THR A 769 -11.57 3.39 -2.57
N LEU A 770 -12.33 3.58 -1.50
CA LEU A 770 -13.28 4.66 -1.26
C LEU A 770 -13.17 5.14 0.21
N LEU A 771 -13.91 6.19 0.56
CA LEU A 771 -14.14 6.57 1.96
C LEU A 771 -15.49 5.98 2.38
N HIS A 772 -15.55 5.25 3.49
CA HIS A 772 -16.82 4.75 4.02
C HIS A 772 -17.56 5.91 4.71
N PRO A 773 -18.87 6.14 4.43
CA PRO A 773 -19.43 7.49 4.62
C PRO A 773 -19.87 7.80 6.05
N GLN A 774 -20.07 6.77 6.86
CA GLN A 774 -20.26 6.88 8.31
C GLN A 774 -18.90 7.09 8.98
N THR A 775 -18.10 6.03 8.99
CA THR A 775 -16.89 5.94 9.81
C THR A 775 -15.71 6.82 9.34
N GLY A 776 -15.82 7.48 8.19
CA GLY A 776 -14.76 8.32 7.60
C GLY A 776 -13.48 7.55 7.19
N GLN A 777 -13.44 6.23 7.34
CA GLN A 777 -12.25 5.40 7.10
C GLN A 777 -12.11 5.02 5.63
N GLN A 778 -10.87 4.74 5.18
CA GLN A 778 -10.64 4.21 3.84
C GLN A 778 -11.04 2.73 3.77
N TRP A 779 -12.04 2.41 2.96
CA TRP A 779 -12.49 1.04 2.69
C TRP A 779 -12.10 0.58 1.29
N THR A 780 -11.98 -0.73 1.09
CA THR A 780 -11.97 -1.32 -0.23
C THR A 780 -13.37 -1.47 -0.81
N ASP A 781 -13.46 -1.51 -2.13
CA ASP A 781 -14.70 -1.85 -2.83
C ASP A 781 -15.21 -3.28 -2.56
N ARG A 782 -14.33 -4.17 -2.06
CA ARG A 782 -14.65 -5.56 -1.71
C ARG A 782 -15.23 -5.70 -0.30
N GLU A 783 -14.81 -4.86 0.63
CA GLU A 783 -15.45 -4.75 1.95
C GLU A 783 -16.86 -4.18 1.83
N LEU A 784 -17.04 -3.15 0.99
CA LEU A 784 -18.35 -2.63 0.61
C LEU A 784 -19.24 -3.70 -0.04
N GLU A 785 -18.72 -4.45 -1.01
CA GLU A 785 -19.45 -5.53 -1.69
C GLU A 785 -19.92 -6.62 -0.71
N LEU A 786 -19.08 -6.97 0.27
CA LEU A 786 -19.38 -7.95 1.32
C LEU A 786 -20.39 -7.43 2.36
N GLN A 787 -20.22 -6.21 2.86
CA GLN A 787 -21.13 -5.60 3.83
C GLN A 787 -22.54 -5.48 3.24
N LEU A 788 -22.67 -4.91 2.03
CA LEU A 788 -23.97 -4.73 1.37
C LEU A 788 -24.63 -6.07 1.02
N GLN A 789 -23.88 -7.12 0.66
CA GLN A 789 -24.47 -8.47 0.52
C GLN A 789 -24.89 -9.08 1.86
N THR A 790 -24.13 -8.87 2.93
CA THR A 790 -24.48 -9.38 4.27
C THR A 790 -25.76 -8.75 4.79
N VAL A 791 -25.88 -7.42 4.74
CA VAL A 791 -27.10 -6.68 5.09
C VAL A 791 -28.22 -6.98 4.09
N GLY A 792 -27.91 -7.03 2.80
CA GLY A 792 -28.87 -7.20 1.71
C GLY A 792 -29.59 -8.56 1.66
N LEU A 793 -29.05 -9.58 2.32
CA LEU A 793 -29.69 -10.90 2.48
C LEU A 793 -30.83 -10.88 3.51
N ASP A 794 -30.59 -10.33 4.70
CA ASP A 794 -31.56 -10.09 5.76
C ASP A 794 -30.99 -9.04 6.74
N PRO A 795 -31.42 -7.76 6.66
CA PRO A 795 -30.88 -6.69 7.50
C PRO A 795 -31.09 -6.95 9.00
N LYS A 796 -32.20 -7.59 9.38
CA LYS A 796 -32.50 -7.87 10.80
C LYS A 796 -31.62 -9.00 11.32
N ALA A 797 -31.35 -10.03 10.52
CA ALA A 797 -30.39 -11.07 10.90
C ALA A 797 -28.94 -10.54 10.95
N ALA A 798 -28.57 -9.61 10.07
CA ALA A 798 -27.27 -8.94 10.09
C ALA A 798 -27.10 -8.08 11.37
N ARG A 799 -27.97 -7.09 11.59
CA ARG A 799 -27.94 -6.24 12.80
C ARG A 799 -28.03 -7.07 14.10
N HIS A 800 -28.84 -8.14 14.13
CA HIS A 800 -28.88 -9.07 15.27
C HIS A 800 -27.53 -9.76 15.51
N ALA A 801 -26.84 -10.20 14.46
CA ALA A 801 -25.56 -10.89 14.57
C ALA A 801 -24.46 -9.98 15.14
N GLU A 802 -24.39 -8.72 14.70
CA GLU A 802 -23.44 -7.74 15.26
C GLU A 802 -23.73 -7.45 16.74
N LEU A 803 -25.00 -7.16 17.09
CA LEU A 803 -25.40 -6.96 18.49
C LEU A 803 -25.08 -8.17 19.39
N ALA A 804 -25.27 -9.39 18.88
CA ALA A 804 -24.92 -10.59 19.62
C ALA A 804 -23.39 -10.74 19.77
N MET A 805 -22.61 -10.39 18.75
CA MET A 805 -21.14 -10.38 18.85
C MET A 805 -20.61 -9.30 19.80
N ALA A 806 -21.22 -8.11 19.85
CA ALA A 806 -20.88 -7.09 20.84
C ALA A 806 -21.08 -7.58 22.29
N THR A 807 -22.03 -8.50 22.54
CA THR A 807 -22.20 -9.14 23.85
C THR A 807 -21.23 -10.31 24.12
N PHE A 808 -20.57 -10.87 23.10
CA PHE A 808 -19.80 -12.11 23.23
C PHE A 808 -18.63 -12.05 24.23
N PRO A 809 -17.76 -11.01 24.25
CA PRO A 809 -16.65 -10.94 25.23
C PRO A 809 -17.14 -10.88 26.68
N LEU A 810 -18.28 -10.23 26.92
CA LEU A 810 -18.89 -10.14 28.24
C LEU A 810 -19.48 -11.49 28.68
N ILE A 811 -20.21 -12.18 27.80
CA ILE A 811 -20.73 -13.53 28.08
C ILE A 811 -19.58 -14.53 28.30
N GLN A 812 -18.50 -14.44 27.51
CA GLN A 812 -17.30 -15.26 27.63
C GLN A 812 -16.66 -15.13 29.02
N LYS A 813 -16.62 -13.90 29.56
CA LYS A 813 -16.10 -13.58 30.91
C LYS A 813 -17.04 -14.06 32.02
N GLU A 814 -18.31 -13.66 31.98
CA GLU A 814 -19.25 -13.83 33.10
C GLU A 814 -19.78 -15.27 33.26
N GLU A 815 -19.78 -16.08 32.18
CA GLU A 815 -20.14 -17.50 32.21
C GLU A 815 -18.91 -18.44 32.09
N GLU A 816 -17.69 -17.89 32.16
CA GLU A 816 -16.40 -18.61 32.03
C GLU A 816 -16.35 -19.59 30.83
N LEU A 817 -16.94 -19.20 29.69
CA LEU A 817 -17.25 -20.12 28.58
C LEU A 817 -16.02 -20.90 28.10
N ASN A 818 -16.13 -22.22 28.00
CA ASN A 818 -15.04 -23.04 27.46
C ASN A 818 -14.95 -22.97 25.92
N VAL A 819 -13.83 -23.44 25.37
CA VAL A 819 -13.53 -23.38 23.92
C VAL A 819 -14.62 -24.02 23.05
N THR A 820 -15.29 -25.09 23.51
CA THR A 820 -16.41 -25.71 22.78
C THR A 820 -17.67 -24.85 22.84
N GLU A 821 -17.97 -24.20 23.96
CA GLU A 821 -19.12 -23.29 24.10
C GLU A 821 -18.93 -22.02 23.27
N GLN A 822 -17.74 -21.42 23.32
CA GLN A 822 -17.34 -20.31 22.46
C GLN A 822 -17.51 -20.67 20.98
N LEU A 823 -16.96 -21.82 20.54
CA LEU A 823 -17.12 -22.27 19.15
C LEU A 823 -18.59 -22.53 18.79
N GLN A 824 -19.41 -23.07 19.71
CA GLN A 824 -20.85 -23.27 19.49
C GLN A 824 -21.64 -21.95 19.41
N PHE A 825 -21.23 -20.90 20.13
CA PHE A 825 -21.78 -19.55 19.98
C PHE A 825 -21.48 -19.00 18.58
N LEU A 826 -20.20 -18.99 18.20
CA LEU A 826 -19.73 -18.44 16.92
C LEU A 826 -20.31 -19.23 15.73
N ILE A 827 -20.45 -20.56 15.84
CA ILE A 827 -21.15 -21.42 14.86
C ILE A 827 -22.64 -21.04 14.69
N LYS A 828 -23.32 -20.58 15.74
CA LYS A 828 -24.72 -20.12 15.69
C LYS A 828 -24.81 -18.71 15.10
N VAL A 829 -23.91 -17.78 15.45
CA VAL A 829 -23.80 -16.46 14.79
C VAL A 829 -23.61 -16.66 13.28
N GLN A 830 -22.73 -17.57 12.87
CA GLN A 830 -22.51 -17.92 11.46
C GLN A 830 -23.67 -18.67 10.78
N GLN A 831 -24.70 -19.10 11.52
CA GLN A 831 -25.97 -19.60 10.97
C GLN A 831 -27.04 -18.52 10.90
N LEU A 832 -26.95 -17.50 11.76
CA LEU A 832 -27.81 -16.32 11.80
C LEU A 832 -27.46 -15.35 10.66
N SER A 833 -26.21 -14.90 10.60
CA SER A 833 -25.65 -14.10 9.50
C SER A 833 -24.34 -14.74 9.03
N PRO A 834 -24.34 -15.47 7.89
CA PRO A 834 -23.13 -16.12 7.38
C PRO A 834 -22.00 -15.17 6.94
N GLY A 835 -22.30 -13.87 6.82
CA GLY A 835 -21.35 -12.81 6.45
C GLY A 835 -20.86 -11.96 7.63
N ASN A 836 -21.35 -12.19 8.86
CA ASN A 836 -20.87 -11.51 10.07
C ASN A 836 -19.35 -11.70 10.20
N GLN A 837 -18.59 -10.61 10.07
CA GLN A 837 -17.12 -10.68 9.99
C GLN A 837 -16.50 -10.93 11.37
N ALA A 838 -17.05 -10.34 12.43
CA ALA A 838 -16.57 -10.46 13.80
C ALA A 838 -16.46 -11.94 14.25
N ALA A 839 -17.49 -12.77 14.02
CA ALA A 839 -17.43 -14.18 14.39
C ALA A 839 -16.46 -14.99 13.51
N TRP A 840 -16.18 -14.59 12.27
CA TRP A 840 -15.14 -15.24 11.47
C TRP A 840 -13.74 -14.90 11.98
N PHE A 841 -13.46 -13.63 12.27
CA PHE A 841 -12.18 -13.20 12.84
C PHE A 841 -11.96 -13.84 14.22
N GLN A 842 -13.00 -13.94 15.06
CA GLN A 842 -12.88 -14.59 16.36
C GLN A 842 -12.54 -16.09 16.25
N ILE A 843 -13.16 -16.84 15.33
CA ILE A 843 -12.81 -18.26 15.08
C ILE A 843 -11.37 -18.36 14.53
N ALA A 844 -10.98 -17.46 13.63
CA ALA A 844 -9.63 -17.41 13.06
C ALA A 844 -8.57 -17.16 14.14
N GLU A 845 -8.80 -16.19 15.03
CA GLU A 845 -7.90 -15.87 16.15
C GLU A 845 -7.70 -17.08 17.08
N MET A 846 -8.79 -17.77 17.45
CA MET A 846 -8.74 -18.99 18.25
C MET A 846 -8.00 -20.15 17.54
N CYS A 847 -8.09 -20.24 16.21
CA CYS A 847 -7.27 -21.17 15.41
C CYS A 847 -5.78 -20.79 15.45
N ARG A 848 -5.43 -19.51 15.25
CA ARG A 848 -4.03 -19.02 15.29
C ARG A 848 -3.40 -19.18 16.68
N ARG A 849 -4.18 -19.00 17.75
CA ARG A 849 -3.74 -19.23 19.14
C ARG A 849 -3.53 -20.71 19.49
N GLY A 850 -4.14 -21.62 18.72
CA GLY A 850 -4.08 -23.06 18.99
C GLY A 850 -5.06 -23.54 20.06
N ASP A 851 -6.13 -22.78 20.34
CA ASP A 851 -7.13 -23.10 21.39
C ASP A 851 -7.84 -24.44 21.13
N PHE A 852 -7.94 -24.85 19.86
CA PHE A 852 -8.77 -25.98 19.43
C PHE A 852 -8.06 -27.33 19.44
N SER A 853 -8.52 -28.22 20.34
CA SER A 853 -8.17 -29.64 20.33
C SER A 853 -8.77 -30.42 19.14
N ARG A 854 -8.29 -31.66 18.93
CA ARG A 854 -8.81 -32.63 17.95
C ARG A 854 -10.31 -32.97 18.04
N GLU A 855 -10.99 -32.67 19.15
CA GLU A 855 -12.45 -32.89 19.23
C GLU A 855 -13.24 -31.81 18.47
N HIS A 856 -12.68 -30.60 18.37
CA HIS A 856 -13.26 -29.45 17.68
C HIS A 856 -13.20 -29.60 16.15
N THR A 857 -12.30 -30.44 15.61
CA THR A 857 -12.12 -30.65 14.15
C THR A 857 -13.42 -31.03 13.44
N ARG A 858 -14.34 -31.75 14.11
CA ARG A 858 -15.67 -32.12 13.57
C ARG A 858 -16.61 -30.92 13.38
N GLN A 859 -16.38 -29.85 14.12
CA GLN A 859 -17.15 -28.60 14.09
C GLN A 859 -16.49 -27.58 13.15
N LEU A 860 -15.15 -27.51 13.16
CA LEU A 860 -14.34 -26.62 12.31
C LEU A 860 -14.35 -27.03 10.84
N THR A 861 -14.28 -28.32 10.50
CA THR A 861 -14.28 -28.76 9.09
C THR A 861 -15.53 -28.27 8.31
N PRO A 862 -16.76 -28.39 8.84
CA PRO A 862 -17.95 -27.80 8.22
C PRO A 862 -17.95 -26.27 8.09
N LEU A 863 -17.31 -25.54 9.00
CA LEU A 863 -17.12 -24.08 8.89
C LEU A 863 -16.13 -23.72 7.79
N PHE A 864 -14.98 -24.39 7.76
CA PHE A 864 -13.94 -24.16 6.75
C PHE A 864 -14.47 -24.46 5.33
N GLU A 865 -15.24 -25.54 5.20
CA GLU A 865 -15.99 -25.86 3.98
C GLU A 865 -17.13 -24.86 3.69
N ARG A 866 -17.68 -24.16 4.69
CA ARG A 866 -18.65 -23.07 4.48
C ARG A 866 -17.93 -21.83 3.94
N MET A 867 -16.77 -21.45 4.49
CA MET A 867 -15.96 -20.32 4.02
C MET A 867 -15.71 -20.42 2.50
N PHE A 868 -15.20 -21.56 2.03
CA PHE A 868 -14.97 -21.85 0.61
C PHE A 868 -16.22 -21.83 -0.30
N ARG A 869 -17.44 -21.83 0.25
CA ARG A 869 -18.70 -21.78 -0.52
C ARG A 869 -19.39 -20.43 -0.44
N THR A 870 -19.49 -19.85 0.76
CA THR A 870 -20.11 -18.55 0.99
C THR A 870 -19.27 -17.44 0.34
N PHE A 871 -17.94 -17.52 0.50
CA PHE A 871 -17.02 -16.46 0.08
C PHE A 871 -16.25 -16.77 -1.21
N ALA A 872 -16.74 -17.72 -2.01
CA ALA A 872 -16.19 -18.00 -3.33
C ALA A 872 -16.21 -16.79 -4.28
N GLN A 873 -17.08 -15.81 -4.01
CA GLN A 873 -17.20 -14.53 -4.73
C GLN A 873 -16.58 -13.35 -3.95
N PHE A 874 -16.06 -13.59 -2.74
CA PHE A 874 -15.43 -12.59 -1.87
C PHE A 874 -14.00 -13.04 -1.51
N PRO A 875 -13.11 -13.19 -2.52
CA PRO A 875 -11.82 -13.85 -2.32
C PRO A 875 -10.92 -13.09 -1.34
N ASP A 876 -11.00 -11.76 -1.29
CA ASP A 876 -10.28 -10.90 -0.34
C ASP A 876 -10.61 -11.25 1.11
N PHE A 877 -11.90 -11.49 1.40
CA PHE A 877 -12.33 -11.91 2.73
C PHE A 877 -11.84 -13.32 3.06
N THR A 878 -11.85 -14.25 2.09
CA THR A 878 -11.21 -15.56 2.33
C THR A 878 -9.73 -15.43 2.65
N TRP A 879 -9.01 -14.46 2.06
CA TRP A 879 -7.60 -14.25 2.38
C TRP A 879 -7.39 -13.71 3.79
N LYS A 880 -8.23 -12.78 4.25
CA LYS A 880 -8.16 -12.25 5.62
C LYS A 880 -8.33 -13.32 6.71
N VAL A 881 -9.15 -14.35 6.47
CA VAL A 881 -9.49 -15.36 7.50
C VAL A 881 -8.79 -16.71 7.32
N PHE A 882 -8.44 -17.09 6.09
CA PHE A 882 -7.97 -18.45 5.79
C PHE A 882 -6.62 -18.82 6.43
N PRO A 883 -5.56 -17.98 6.43
CA PRO A 883 -4.26 -18.37 6.96
C PRO A 883 -4.32 -18.78 8.43
N ASP A 884 -5.03 -17.97 9.24
CA ASP A 884 -5.26 -18.22 10.67
C ASP A 884 -6.18 -19.43 10.89
N LEU A 885 -7.29 -19.54 10.14
CA LEU A 885 -8.16 -20.72 10.17
C LEU A 885 -7.42 -22.00 9.73
N ALA A 886 -6.40 -21.92 8.87
CA ALA A 886 -5.65 -23.09 8.43
C ALA A 886 -4.75 -23.67 9.54
N GLU A 887 -4.49 -22.95 10.62
CA GLU A 887 -3.57 -23.40 11.69
C GLU A 887 -4.11 -24.58 12.51
N PHE A 888 -5.43 -24.82 12.59
CA PHE A 888 -5.96 -26.05 13.23
C PHE A 888 -5.59 -27.34 12.45
N ILE A 889 -5.10 -27.22 11.20
CA ILE A 889 -4.80 -28.36 10.34
C ILE A 889 -3.40 -28.91 10.67
N GLU A 890 -3.32 -29.73 11.71
CA GLU A 890 -2.08 -30.39 12.17
C GLU A 890 -1.29 -31.10 11.04
N ASN A 891 -2.00 -31.69 10.07
CA ASN A 891 -1.34 -32.46 9.01
C ASN A 891 -0.85 -31.54 7.89
N PHE A 892 0.46 -31.34 7.80
CA PHE A 892 1.11 -30.49 6.80
C PHE A 892 0.64 -30.76 5.36
N LYS A 893 0.51 -32.03 4.95
CA LYS A 893 0.04 -32.37 3.60
C LYS A 893 -1.41 -31.93 3.38
N THR A 894 -2.29 -32.12 4.36
CA THR A 894 -3.68 -31.61 4.30
C THR A 894 -3.72 -30.07 4.29
N LYS A 895 -2.88 -29.41 5.11
CA LYS A 895 -2.75 -27.94 5.14
C LYS A 895 -2.37 -27.43 3.75
N MET A 896 -1.28 -27.93 3.16
CA MET A 896 -0.85 -27.57 1.80
C MET A 896 -1.89 -27.91 0.73
N THR A 897 -2.54 -29.08 0.79
CA THR A 897 -3.62 -29.45 -0.15
C THR A 897 -4.82 -28.49 -0.07
N THR A 898 -5.00 -27.80 1.06
CA THR A 898 -6.09 -26.83 1.23
C THR A 898 -5.68 -25.40 0.92
N TYR A 899 -4.39 -25.04 1.07
CA TYR A 899 -3.82 -23.85 0.43
C TYR A 899 -3.89 -23.94 -1.11
N GLU A 900 -3.63 -25.10 -1.71
CA GLU A 900 -3.84 -25.32 -3.16
C GLU A 900 -5.29 -25.05 -3.58
N ARG A 901 -6.28 -25.47 -2.78
CA ARG A 901 -7.71 -25.16 -3.02
C ARG A 901 -8.03 -23.66 -2.95
N LEU A 902 -7.26 -22.89 -2.19
CA LEU A 902 -7.39 -21.44 -2.10
C LEU A 902 -6.78 -20.77 -3.33
N VAL A 903 -5.61 -21.23 -3.77
CA VAL A 903 -5.01 -20.81 -5.03
C VAL A 903 -5.94 -21.14 -6.21
N ASP A 904 -6.46 -22.37 -6.31
CA ASP A 904 -7.47 -22.76 -7.31
C ASP A 904 -8.70 -21.82 -7.33
N LEU A 905 -9.15 -21.37 -6.15
CA LEU A 905 -10.26 -20.42 -6.01
C LEU A 905 -9.88 -19.05 -6.58
N TYR A 906 -8.75 -18.48 -6.17
CA TYR A 906 -8.27 -17.17 -6.64
C TYR A 906 -7.98 -17.19 -8.13
N GLU A 907 -7.33 -18.24 -8.63
CA GLU A 907 -7.06 -18.43 -10.05
C GLU A 907 -8.34 -18.63 -10.88
N ALA A 908 -9.44 -19.09 -10.27
CA ALA A 908 -10.76 -19.19 -10.89
C ALA A 908 -11.62 -17.91 -10.78
N GLN A 909 -11.30 -16.99 -9.87
CA GLN A 909 -11.86 -15.63 -9.80
C GLN A 909 -11.01 -14.59 -10.56
N GLU A 910 -9.98 -15.03 -11.31
CA GLU A 910 -9.02 -14.17 -12.01
C GLU A 910 -8.28 -13.18 -11.07
N ARG A 911 -7.98 -13.64 -9.84
CA ARG A 911 -7.27 -12.93 -8.75
C ARG A 911 -5.83 -13.45 -8.52
N PRO A 912 -4.88 -13.16 -9.42
CA PRO A 912 -3.50 -13.59 -9.28
C PRO A 912 -2.71 -12.84 -8.21
N ASP A 913 -3.21 -11.69 -7.76
CA ASP A 913 -2.75 -10.98 -6.58
C ASP A 913 -2.87 -11.86 -5.33
N LEU A 914 -4.08 -12.32 -5.02
CA LEU A 914 -4.33 -13.21 -3.88
C LEU A 914 -3.71 -14.61 -4.10
N ALA A 915 -3.63 -15.08 -5.35
CA ALA A 915 -2.92 -16.31 -5.68
C ALA A 915 -1.41 -16.20 -5.39
N ALA A 916 -0.78 -15.06 -5.67
CA ALA A 916 0.61 -14.80 -5.37
C ALA A 916 0.86 -14.72 -3.86
N GLU A 917 0.03 -13.99 -3.11
CA GLU A 917 0.12 -13.87 -1.66
C GLU A 917 -0.05 -15.24 -0.96
N ALA A 918 -1.03 -16.04 -1.39
CA ALA A 918 -1.19 -17.42 -0.93
C ALA A 918 0.04 -18.29 -1.24
N ARG A 919 0.62 -18.17 -2.45
CA ARG A 919 1.82 -18.91 -2.86
C ARG A 919 3.09 -18.50 -2.11
N LEU A 920 3.24 -17.22 -1.76
CA LEU A 920 4.32 -16.73 -0.91
C LEU A 920 4.20 -17.34 0.50
N LYS A 921 3.02 -17.31 1.11
CA LYS A 921 2.75 -17.96 2.40
C LYS A 921 2.99 -19.49 2.36
N MET A 922 2.64 -20.16 1.26
CA MET A 922 2.98 -21.57 1.05
C MET A 922 4.51 -21.78 0.97
N ALA A 923 5.25 -20.90 0.29
CA ALA A 923 6.70 -21.01 0.18
C ALA A 923 7.40 -20.88 1.54
N ASP A 924 6.90 -20.03 2.44
CA ASP A 924 7.37 -19.94 3.83
C ASP A 924 7.10 -21.24 4.62
N LEU A 925 5.90 -21.81 4.46
CA LEU A 925 5.49 -23.07 5.09
C LEU A 925 6.29 -24.27 4.55
N TYR A 926 6.64 -24.27 3.27
CA TYR A 926 7.56 -25.26 2.69
C TYR A 926 9.01 -25.04 3.15
N GLN A 927 9.53 -23.80 3.22
CA GLN A 927 10.89 -23.53 3.70
C GLN A 927 11.07 -23.97 5.16
N THR A 928 10.12 -23.64 6.04
CA THR A 928 10.15 -24.07 7.45
C THR A 928 10.06 -25.58 7.65
N ASN A 929 9.59 -26.32 6.64
CA ASN A 929 9.58 -27.78 6.60
C ASN A 929 10.72 -28.38 5.74
N ASN A 930 11.72 -27.56 5.34
CA ASN A 930 12.88 -27.93 4.53
C ASN A 930 12.52 -28.53 3.14
N MET A 931 11.45 -28.03 2.51
CA MET A 931 10.92 -28.44 1.20
C MET A 931 11.16 -27.34 0.14
N ILE A 932 12.41 -26.94 -0.03
CA ILE A 932 12.82 -25.84 -0.94
C ILE A 932 12.40 -26.07 -2.41
N PRO A 933 12.53 -27.29 -3.00
CA PRO A 933 12.09 -27.52 -4.37
C PRO A 933 10.57 -27.32 -4.57
N GLU A 934 9.75 -27.76 -3.61
CA GLU A 934 8.29 -27.57 -3.63
C GLU A 934 7.88 -26.10 -3.47
N ALA A 935 8.58 -25.35 -2.60
CA ALA A 935 8.40 -23.90 -2.47
C ALA A 935 8.61 -23.18 -3.81
N ILE A 936 9.74 -23.44 -4.46
CA ILE A 936 10.08 -22.85 -5.77
C ILE A 936 9.10 -23.32 -6.84
N ALA A 937 8.74 -24.60 -6.87
CA ALA A 937 7.81 -25.13 -7.87
C ALA A 937 6.43 -24.46 -7.81
N GLY A 938 5.89 -24.23 -6.60
CA GLY A 938 4.63 -23.50 -6.41
C GLY A 938 4.69 -22.06 -6.93
N LEU A 939 5.75 -21.32 -6.57
CA LEU A 939 5.96 -19.95 -7.05
C LEU A 939 6.09 -19.90 -8.59
N VAL A 940 6.90 -20.80 -9.17
CA VAL A 940 7.12 -20.90 -10.62
C VAL A 940 5.84 -21.22 -11.40
N VAL A 941 4.94 -22.05 -10.86
CA VAL A 941 3.65 -22.37 -11.52
C VAL A 941 2.79 -21.11 -11.66
N THR A 942 2.62 -20.36 -10.58
CA THR A 942 1.75 -19.16 -10.57
C THR A 942 2.37 -18.01 -11.39
N VAL A 943 3.69 -17.78 -11.31
CA VAL A 943 4.38 -16.80 -12.20
C VAL A 943 4.27 -17.20 -13.69
N LYS A 944 4.33 -18.50 -14.02
CA LYS A 944 4.12 -18.98 -15.40
C LYS A 944 2.67 -18.82 -15.90
N LYS A 945 1.70 -18.68 -14.99
CA LYS A 945 0.27 -18.49 -15.28
C LYS A 945 -0.11 -17.02 -15.43
N PHE A 946 0.55 -16.13 -14.67
CA PHE A 946 0.30 -14.69 -14.66
C PHE A 946 1.58 -13.88 -14.91
N PRO A 947 2.27 -14.08 -16.06
CA PRO A 947 3.57 -13.47 -16.33
C PRO A 947 3.50 -11.94 -16.44
N ASP A 948 2.31 -11.37 -16.59
CA ASP A 948 2.02 -9.96 -16.77
C ASP A 948 1.70 -9.20 -15.47
N GLU A 949 1.69 -9.88 -14.30
CA GLU A 949 1.43 -9.24 -13.02
C GLU A 949 2.64 -8.51 -12.41
N GLY A 950 2.92 -7.32 -12.93
CA GLY A 950 4.06 -6.48 -12.55
C GLY A 950 4.11 -5.99 -11.10
N ARG A 951 3.04 -6.13 -10.31
CA ARG A 951 3.06 -5.87 -8.85
C ARG A 951 3.58 -7.06 -8.03
N TYR A 952 3.22 -8.27 -8.43
CA TYR A 952 3.35 -9.48 -7.60
C TYR A 952 4.41 -10.46 -8.12
N VAL A 953 4.57 -10.59 -9.43
CA VAL A 953 5.62 -11.44 -10.02
C VAL A 953 7.01 -11.03 -9.51
N PRO A 954 7.41 -9.73 -9.44
CA PRO A 954 8.71 -9.36 -8.89
C PRO A 954 8.96 -9.93 -7.48
N GLN A 955 7.98 -9.85 -6.58
CA GLN A 955 8.06 -10.37 -5.21
C GLN A 955 8.22 -11.91 -5.19
N MET A 956 7.51 -12.61 -6.09
CA MET A 956 7.66 -14.06 -6.24
C MET A 956 9.03 -14.45 -6.81
N LEU A 957 9.60 -13.62 -7.69
CA LEU A 957 10.95 -13.80 -8.22
C LEU A 957 12.02 -13.54 -7.16
N ASP A 958 11.85 -12.49 -6.33
CA ASP A 958 12.70 -12.23 -5.16
C ASP A 958 12.69 -13.43 -4.20
N ARG A 959 11.51 -14.00 -3.95
CA ARG A 959 11.37 -15.19 -3.08
C ARG A 959 11.99 -16.45 -3.71
N ILE A 960 11.86 -16.66 -5.02
CA ILE A 960 12.54 -17.76 -5.73
C ILE A 960 14.07 -17.61 -5.61
N GLU A 961 14.62 -16.42 -5.85
CA GLU A 961 16.05 -16.17 -5.74
C GLU A 961 16.57 -16.34 -4.31
N SER A 962 15.84 -15.85 -3.30
CA SER A 962 16.12 -16.08 -1.88
C SER A 962 16.16 -17.58 -1.53
N LEU A 963 15.23 -18.38 -2.05
CA LEU A 963 15.22 -19.83 -1.84
C LEU A 963 16.38 -20.54 -2.56
N VAL A 964 16.71 -20.13 -3.79
CA VAL A 964 17.88 -20.62 -4.55
C VAL A 964 19.22 -20.19 -3.92
N GLN A 965 19.25 -19.12 -3.13
CA GLN A 965 20.44 -18.79 -2.33
C GLN A 965 20.72 -19.84 -1.26
N THR A 966 19.68 -20.44 -0.67
CA THR A 966 19.82 -21.52 0.34
C THR A 966 20.14 -22.89 -0.27
N ASP A 967 19.66 -23.18 -1.49
CA ASP A 967 20.07 -24.36 -2.27
C ASP A 967 20.54 -23.98 -3.68
N GLN A 968 21.86 -23.77 -3.78
CA GLN A 968 22.54 -23.39 -5.02
C GLN A 968 22.46 -24.47 -6.11
N SER A 969 22.10 -25.72 -5.80
CA SER A 969 21.93 -26.78 -6.80
C SER A 969 20.75 -26.50 -7.74
N LEU A 970 19.80 -25.66 -7.32
CA LEU A 970 18.61 -25.27 -8.07
C LEU A 970 18.86 -24.08 -9.02
N ARG A 971 20.01 -23.39 -8.92
CA ARG A 971 20.37 -22.24 -9.77
C ARG A 971 20.24 -22.51 -11.29
N PRO A 972 20.64 -23.67 -11.86
CA PRO A 972 20.45 -23.96 -13.28
C PRO A 972 18.97 -23.99 -13.71
N GLN A 973 18.08 -24.43 -12.82
CA GLN A 973 16.65 -24.56 -13.07
C GLN A 973 15.98 -23.18 -13.04
N MET A 974 16.37 -22.33 -12.11
CA MET A 974 15.96 -20.91 -12.05
C MET A 974 16.37 -20.15 -13.33
N LEU A 975 17.61 -20.34 -13.80
CA LEU A 975 18.07 -19.73 -15.05
C LEU A 975 17.29 -20.24 -16.28
N GLN A 976 16.89 -21.51 -16.33
CA GLN A 976 16.01 -22.00 -17.40
C GLN A 976 14.62 -21.35 -17.30
N PHE A 977 14.03 -21.29 -16.09
CA PHE A 977 12.74 -20.67 -15.86
C PHE A 977 12.70 -19.21 -16.35
N TYR A 978 13.76 -18.42 -16.12
CA TYR A 978 13.85 -17.06 -16.65
C TYR A 978 13.78 -16.97 -18.18
N GLN A 979 14.39 -17.93 -18.90
CA GLN A 979 14.29 -18.01 -20.37
C GLN A 979 12.88 -18.37 -20.84
N GLU A 980 12.11 -19.09 -20.02
CA GLU A 980 10.70 -19.42 -20.29
C GLU A 980 9.72 -18.32 -19.85
N LEU A 981 10.13 -17.37 -19.00
CA LEU A 981 9.32 -16.27 -18.49
C LEU A 981 9.41 -15.02 -19.37
N VAL A 982 10.62 -14.52 -19.64
CA VAL A 982 10.85 -13.24 -20.34
C VAL A 982 10.07 -13.12 -21.66
N PRO A 983 9.99 -14.15 -22.54
CA PRO A 983 9.21 -14.06 -23.79
C PRO A 983 7.69 -13.97 -23.62
N LYS A 984 7.15 -14.16 -22.41
CA LYS A 984 5.72 -14.11 -22.10
C LYS A 984 5.27 -12.78 -21.52
N VAL A 985 6.19 -11.93 -21.06
CA VAL A 985 5.85 -10.64 -20.44
C VAL A 985 5.54 -9.61 -21.55
N PRO A 986 4.40 -8.90 -21.50
CA PRO A 986 4.07 -7.87 -22.48
C PRO A 986 5.11 -6.74 -22.47
N ARG A 987 5.73 -6.50 -23.63
CA ARG A 987 6.75 -5.44 -23.82
C ARG A 987 6.19 -4.02 -23.83
N TYR A 988 4.88 -3.87 -24.08
CA TYR A 988 4.19 -2.59 -24.21
C TYR A 988 2.83 -2.64 -23.50
N ARG A 989 2.37 -1.50 -22.99
CA ARG A 989 1.03 -1.27 -22.43
C ARG A 989 0.34 -0.20 -23.28
N GLY A 990 -0.52 -0.64 -24.21
CA GLY A 990 -0.92 0.22 -25.32
C GLY A 990 0.31 0.56 -26.17
N ASP A 991 0.52 1.85 -26.45
CA ASP A 991 1.65 2.33 -27.26
C ASP A 991 2.93 2.63 -26.44
N THR A 992 2.92 2.54 -25.10
CA THR A 992 4.09 2.84 -24.27
C THR A 992 4.85 1.57 -23.84
N PRO A 993 6.20 1.61 -23.73
CA PRO A 993 6.99 0.49 -23.20
C PRO A 993 6.61 0.10 -21.77
N SER A 994 6.56 -1.20 -21.50
CA SER A 994 6.19 -1.76 -20.19
C SER A 994 7.34 -1.65 -19.19
N GLN A 995 7.17 -0.83 -18.14
CA GLN A 995 8.18 -0.64 -17.09
C GLN A 995 8.58 -1.96 -16.43
N TYR A 996 7.60 -2.74 -15.96
CA TYR A 996 7.86 -4.06 -15.37
C TYR A 996 8.61 -5.01 -16.33
N CYS A 997 8.33 -4.93 -17.65
CA CYS A 997 9.10 -5.70 -18.62
C CYS A 997 10.57 -5.25 -18.68
N MET A 998 10.84 -3.94 -18.70
CA MET A 998 12.20 -3.39 -18.69
C MET A 998 12.96 -3.78 -17.40
N GLU A 999 12.32 -3.66 -16.24
CA GLU A 999 12.87 -4.08 -14.93
C GLU A 999 13.21 -5.58 -14.90
N LEU A 1000 12.35 -6.44 -15.47
CA LEU A 1000 12.63 -7.87 -15.61
C LEU A 1000 13.79 -8.15 -16.57
N TYR A 1001 13.88 -7.41 -17.69
CA TYR A 1001 15.01 -7.51 -18.61
C TYR A 1001 16.33 -7.16 -17.92
N GLU A 1002 16.39 -6.06 -17.17
CA GLU A 1002 17.55 -5.68 -16.35
C GLU A 1002 17.89 -6.74 -15.29
N ARG A 1003 16.88 -7.32 -14.62
CA ARG A 1003 17.05 -8.42 -13.66
C ARG A 1003 17.73 -9.62 -14.30
N VAL A 1004 17.24 -10.11 -15.45
CA VAL A 1004 17.83 -11.30 -16.09
C VAL A 1004 19.22 -11.03 -16.66
N ILE A 1005 19.51 -9.83 -17.17
CA ILE A 1005 20.84 -9.44 -17.66
C ILE A 1005 21.88 -9.59 -16.55
N ARG A 1006 21.59 -9.11 -15.33
CA ARG A 1006 22.45 -9.29 -14.14
C ARG A 1006 22.68 -10.78 -13.84
N LEU A 1007 21.60 -11.56 -13.75
CA LEU A 1007 21.67 -13.00 -13.41
C LEU A 1007 22.42 -13.85 -14.44
N PHE A 1008 22.25 -13.58 -15.74
CA PHE A 1008 22.96 -14.30 -16.80
C PHE A 1008 24.45 -13.95 -16.85
N ASN A 1009 24.83 -12.70 -16.59
CA ASN A 1009 26.23 -12.29 -16.45
C ASN A 1009 26.89 -12.95 -15.23
N GLN A 1010 26.28 -12.88 -14.04
CA GLN A 1010 26.74 -13.55 -12.82
C GLN A 1010 26.83 -15.09 -12.95
N SER A 1011 26.17 -15.66 -13.97
CA SER A 1011 26.17 -17.11 -14.26
C SER A 1011 27.07 -17.50 -15.44
N GLY A 1012 27.95 -16.59 -15.91
CA GLY A 1012 28.89 -16.85 -17.01
C GLY A 1012 28.25 -16.98 -18.40
N ARG A 1013 26.99 -16.57 -18.56
CA ARG A 1013 26.19 -16.73 -19.80
C ARG A 1013 26.09 -15.42 -20.59
N ALA A 1014 27.19 -14.68 -20.70
CA ALA A 1014 27.25 -13.33 -21.27
C ALA A 1014 26.53 -13.16 -22.63
N ARG A 1015 26.68 -14.12 -23.57
CA ARG A 1015 25.98 -14.08 -24.88
C ARG A 1015 24.45 -14.04 -24.79
N ILE A 1016 23.86 -14.52 -23.69
CA ILE A 1016 22.41 -14.49 -23.47
C ILE A 1016 22.00 -13.15 -22.86
N ALA A 1017 22.82 -12.60 -21.95
CA ALA A 1017 22.63 -11.26 -21.41
C ALA A 1017 22.74 -10.18 -22.51
N GLU A 1018 23.69 -10.32 -23.44
CA GLU A 1018 23.87 -9.44 -24.60
C GLU A 1018 22.61 -9.37 -25.49
N VAL A 1019 21.98 -10.51 -25.77
CA VAL A 1019 20.72 -10.57 -26.53
C VAL A 1019 19.58 -9.88 -25.78
N TYR A 1020 19.51 -10.01 -24.46
CA TYR A 1020 18.50 -9.30 -23.67
C TYR A 1020 18.77 -7.79 -23.60
N GLN A 1021 20.03 -7.36 -23.49
CA GLN A 1021 20.42 -5.94 -23.52
C GLN A 1021 19.97 -5.27 -24.82
N GLN A 1022 20.22 -5.90 -25.97
CA GLN A 1022 19.82 -5.37 -27.28
C GLN A 1022 18.31 -5.16 -27.45
N GLU A 1023 17.46 -5.95 -26.77
CA GLU A 1023 16.00 -5.74 -26.79
C GLU A 1023 15.56 -4.69 -25.76
N LEU A 1024 16.22 -4.60 -24.59
CA LEU A 1024 16.00 -3.55 -23.59
C LEU A 1024 16.29 -2.16 -24.17
N ASP A 1025 17.40 -2.02 -24.89
CA ASP A 1025 17.81 -0.75 -25.51
C ASP A 1025 16.78 -0.31 -26.58
N ARG A 1026 16.23 -1.25 -27.36
CA ARG A 1026 15.13 -0.95 -28.31
C ARG A 1026 13.85 -0.49 -27.61
N MET A 1027 13.50 -1.07 -26.46
CA MET A 1027 12.32 -0.63 -25.70
C MET A 1027 12.52 0.77 -25.13
N ARG A 1028 13.72 1.11 -24.67
CA ARG A 1028 14.08 2.47 -24.21
C ARG A 1028 14.04 3.51 -25.34
N ILE A 1029 14.56 3.18 -26.52
CA ILE A 1029 14.53 4.06 -27.71
C ILE A 1029 13.09 4.37 -28.17
N ASN A 1030 12.13 3.47 -27.92
CA ASN A 1030 10.72 3.63 -28.28
C ASN A 1030 9.86 4.32 -27.22
N GLN A 1031 10.45 4.94 -26.18
CA GLN A 1031 9.69 5.81 -25.27
C GLN A 1031 9.34 7.13 -25.98
N PRO A 1032 8.06 7.59 -25.95
CA PRO A 1032 7.74 8.96 -26.31
C PRO A 1032 8.39 9.93 -25.31
N GLN A 1033 8.92 11.05 -25.82
CA GLN A 1033 9.47 12.16 -25.02
C GLN A 1033 8.37 13.06 -24.46
#